data_AF-A0A5C6C4L9-F1
#
_entry.id   AF-A0A5C6C4L9-F1
#
_cell.length_a   1.000
_cell.length_b   1.000
_cell.length_c   1.000
_cell.angle_alpha   90.00
_cell.angle_beta   90.00
_cell.angle_gamma   90.00
#
_symmetry.space_group_name_H-M   'P 1'
#
loop_
_entity.id
_entity.type
_entity.pdbx_description
1 polymer ?
#
loop_
_entity_poly.entity_id
_entity_poly.type
_entity_poly.pdbx_seq_one_letter_code
_entity_poly.pdbx_strand_id
1 'polypeptide(L)'
;MSGVIRLIAVTIVLIVWDEFATPAALRLPIAPLRWKLAGQPDSERRKPEQCRTVTQMDWKMTQLALTFQRWRSALRLGGTVLLGLSSGCDLPDRHDIGMFRKPAAWEVTDASASERDRIEPSGLSRGSDAEAGADDTWQFWYLHQVESGDIVGGVEMQSQRITSVGTDDQIQVTLHERVLVESDASVAWTPTQFRYMTSNGQTFWYALDGGLVRSDSKFRIGPVEQSRLVEVSEKQIRFTADGFSNTQSKTIALPGILAGPLAVYRSLLGHPLAPHKQRKMTLLLPLQESTADLRIEGQPPALARRLTDQGVVMDSLREAIAVVAIDASRQRQQYFWYDDQGVVQATNVSGDPRFTYRCEENQYNELAKPVLQQQYPVVVDVPGEQIAPGQLTLLALDVEQSPNSLASTTSTWPGITAAPRQYVQEIDSSHQRVVMAGPAVSLAKFAGLSPRYDSPVELADLAETPVLNYRSTGVKKVLGVAATMAGTSNEEKAVELNRTVHSLLSFVPLSTGVRSASDIAQTGLADSTEHAILLAAMLRANYIPARLAVGLRYLPEAADESVSPDSLSSADPTPTYPFVYHAWVTAKVEDGWIALDPTTGQLVGPECLTLDITDASNLKADGFVNRYLAILRSLRLRVSAAVVES
;
A
#
# COMPACT_ATOMS: atom_id res chain seq x y z
N MET A 1 9.36 8.95 28.00
CA MET A 1 9.02 7.79 27.16
C MET A 1 7.82 8.22 26.34
N SER A 2 8.01 8.38 25.03
CA SER A 2 7.03 8.91 24.08
C SER A 2 7.36 8.33 22.71
N GLY A 3 6.35 7.99 21.91
CA GLY A 3 6.52 7.39 20.58
C GLY A 3 5.35 6.47 20.20
N VAL A 4 5.15 6.31 18.89
CA VAL A 4 4.06 5.55 18.24
C VAL A 4 2.68 6.22 18.30
N ILE A 5 2.42 7.09 17.32
CA ILE A 5 1.11 7.31 16.70
C ILE A 5 1.33 7.32 15.17
N ARG A 6 0.59 6.48 14.44
CA ARG A 6 0.42 6.40 12.97
C ARG A 6 -1.03 5.94 12.73
N LEU A 7 -1.85 6.46 11.79
CA LEU A 7 -1.73 6.72 10.34
C LEU A 7 -2.20 5.51 9.51
N ILE A 8 -3.52 5.44 9.23
CA ILE A 8 -4.20 4.42 8.37
C ILE A 8 -5.47 5.04 7.73
N ALA A 9 -5.62 4.98 6.40
CA ALA A 9 -6.81 5.51 5.69
C ALA A 9 -7.25 4.72 4.44
N VAL A 10 -7.63 3.43 4.57
CA VAL A 10 -8.40 2.69 3.53
C VAL A 10 -9.49 1.83 4.19
N THR A 11 -10.66 1.76 3.54
CA THR A 11 -11.95 1.23 4.04
C THR A 11 -12.86 0.93 2.84
N ILE A 12 -13.23 -0.33 2.54
CA ILE A 12 -14.13 -1.20 3.33
C ILE A 12 -13.54 -2.59 3.66
N VAL A 13 -12.61 -3.18 2.88
CA VAL A 13 -11.96 -4.47 3.27
C VAL A 13 -10.43 -4.42 3.33
N LEU A 14 -9.81 -3.36 2.78
CA LEU A 14 -8.39 -3.05 3.04
C LEU A 14 -8.14 -2.53 4.48
N ILE A 15 -9.19 -2.44 5.30
CA ILE A 15 -9.23 -1.98 6.70
C ILE A 15 -8.13 -2.57 7.60
N VAL A 16 -7.64 -3.78 7.30
CA VAL A 16 -6.76 -4.58 8.16
C VAL A 16 -5.47 -5.02 7.43
N TRP A 17 -4.76 -4.09 6.77
CA TRP A 17 -3.45 -4.39 6.16
C TRP A 17 -2.27 -3.51 6.66
N ASP A 18 -2.35 -2.17 6.59
CA ASP A 18 -1.15 -1.28 6.61
C ASP A 18 -0.34 -1.25 7.94
N GLU A 19 -0.86 -1.76 9.08
CA GLU A 19 -0.08 -1.92 10.34
C GLU A 19 0.18 -3.38 10.78
N PHE A 20 -0.29 -4.39 10.04
CA PHE A 20 -0.31 -5.78 10.54
C PHE A 20 0.91 -6.65 10.16
N ALA A 21 2.02 -6.01 9.76
CA ALA A 21 3.29 -6.69 9.51
C ALA A 21 3.98 -7.10 10.83
N THR A 22 4.09 -8.40 11.09
CA THR A 22 4.59 -8.93 12.38
C THR A 22 6.08 -8.68 12.63
N PRO A 23 6.49 -8.11 13.79
CA PRO A 23 7.87 -8.19 14.25
C PRO A 23 8.20 -9.60 14.74
N ALA A 24 9.17 -10.26 14.12
CA ALA A 24 9.58 -11.62 14.46
C ALA A 24 10.39 -11.67 15.78
N ALA A 25 9.73 -11.95 16.90
CA ALA A 25 10.36 -12.00 18.22
C ALA A 25 11.20 -13.29 18.43
N LEU A 26 12.49 -13.25 18.08
CA LEU A 26 13.43 -14.33 18.42
C LEU A 26 13.57 -14.49 19.96
N ARG A 27 13.19 -15.66 20.48
CA ARG A 27 13.56 -16.10 21.82
C ARG A 27 14.87 -16.88 21.78
N LEU A 28 15.97 -16.26 22.23
CA LEU A 28 17.23 -16.97 22.49
C LEU A 28 17.24 -17.58 23.90
N PRO A 29 17.68 -18.85 24.07
CA PRO A 29 17.84 -19.45 25.40
C PRO A 29 19.13 -18.96 26.07
N ILE A 30 19.05 -18.64 27.36
CA ILE A 30 20.22 -18.23 28.16
C ILE A 30 20.93 -19.46 28.72
N ALA A 31 22.25 -19.54 28.53
CA ALA A 31 23.13 -20.50 29.20
C ALA A 31 24.31 -19.76 29.87
N PRO A 32 24.73 -20.14 31.09
CA PRO A 32 25.65 -19.33 31.90
C PRO A 32 27.13 -19.58 31.57
N LEU A 33 27.92 -18.52 31.44
CA LEU A 33 29.39 -18.61 31.44
C LEU A 33 29.91 -18.97 32.84
N ARG A 34 30.94 -19.84 32.90
CA ARG A 34 31.81 -20.03 34.06
C ARG A 34 33.21 -19.53 33.74
N TRP A 35 33.80 -18.77 34.66
CA TRP A 35 35.19 -18.34 34.61
C TRP A 35 36.17 -19.48 34.93
N LYS A 36 37.38 -19.43 34.35
CA LYS A 36 38.61 -20.00 34.93
C LYS A 36 39.83 -19.13 34.59
N LEU A 37 40.78 -19.10 35.51
CA LEU A 37 42.04 -18.34 35.43
C LEU A 37 43.24 -19.25 35.12
N ALA A 38 44.11 -18.79 34.23
CA ALA A 38 45.54 -19.11 34.07
C ALA A 38 46.10 -18.13 33.00
N GLY A 39 47.39 -17.79 32.92
CA GLY A 39 48.55 -18.15 33.75
C GLY A 39 49.85 -17.97 32.95
N GLN A 40 50.57 -16.87 33.19
CA GLN A 40 51.93 -16.60 32.66
C GLN A 40 53.02 -17.36 33.48
N PRO A 41 54.33 -17.40 33.14
CA PRO A 41 55.09 -16.43 32.32
C PRO A 41 56.25 -16.91 31.38
N ASP A 42 56.76 -15.95 30.59
CA ASP A 42 58.17 -15.58 30.33
C ASP A 42 59.19 -16.26 29.38
N SER A 43 60.13 -15.38 28.94
CA SER A 43 61.53 -15.61 28.49
C SER A 43 61.77 -16.05 27.01
N GLU A 44 62.84 -15.66 26.26
CA GLU A 44 64.10 -14.94 26.53
C GLU A 44 64.67 -14.15 25.30
N ARG A 45 65.44 -13.05 25.57
CA ARG A 45 66.59 -12.48 24.77
C ARG A 45 66.30 -11.89 23.36
N ARG A 46 67.03 -10.90 22.79
CA ARG A 46 68.40 -10.31 23.01
C ARG A 46 68.42 -8.78 22.69
N LYS A 47 69.53 -8.06 22.97
CA LYS A 47 69.80 -6.61 22.70
C LYS A 47 70.95 -6.44 21.66
N PRO A 48 71.60 -5.25 21.41
CA PRO A 48 71.34 -3.82 21.76
C PRO A 48 71.44 -2.89 20.50
N GLU A 49 71.56 -1.55 20.48
CA GLU A 49 71.93 -0.45 21.42
C GLU A 49 71.06 0.85 21.13
N GLN A 50 71.33 2.12 21.50
CA GLN A 50 72.38 2.82 22.31
C GLN A 50 71.84 4.14 22.99
N CYS A 51 72.70 5.18 23.06
CA CYS A 51 72.57 6.56 23.55
C CYS A 51 71.61 7.44 22.71
N ARG A 52 71.05 8.59 23.16
CA ARG A 52 71.06 9.45 24.39
C ARG A 52 69.85 10.44 24.26
N THR A 53 69.37 11.27 25.19
CA THR A 53 69.67 11.74 26.58
C THR A 53 68.30 12.17 27.20
N VAL A 54 68.02 12.15 28.52
CA VAL A 54 68.29 13.18 29.57
C VAL A 54 67.92 14.61 29.12
N THR A 55 67.04 15.39 29.77
CA THR A 55 66.50 15.43 31.17
C THR A 55 64.95 15.60 31.11
N GLN A 56 64.07 14.93 31.89
CA GLN A 56 63.68 15.19 33.30
C GLN A 56 63.37 16.68 33.62
N MET A 57 62.30 17.07 34.34
CA MET A 57 61.36 16.39 35.27
C MET A 57 59.98 17.13 35.22
N ASP A 58 58.79 16.53 35.31
CA ASP A 58 58.04 16.03 36.50
C ASP A 58 57.96 17.01 37.70
N TRP A 59 56.84 17.25 38.43
CA TRP A 59 55.56 16.51 38.54
C TRP A 59 54.36 17.32 39.13
N LYS A 60 53.12 16.89 38.78
CA LYS A 60 51.84 16.83 39.55
C LYS A 60 51.22 18.00 40.37
N MET A 61 49.90 18.20 40.11
CA MET A 61 48.71 18.29 41.02
C MET A 61 48.78 19.06 42.37
N THR A 62 47.73 19.74 42.87
CA THR A 62 46.43 19.14 43.30
C THR A 62 45.38 20.20 43.76
N GLN A 63 44.11 20.03 43.32
CA GLN A 63 42.79 20.44 43.89
C GLN A 63 42.44 21.82 44.55
N LEU A 64 41.22 22.27 44.22
CA LEU A 64 40.09 22.78 45.06
C LEU A 64 40.07 24.18 45.76
N ALA A 65 39.07 24.98 45.32
CA ALA A 65 37.88 25.43 46.08
C ALA A 65 37.76 26.86 46.69
N LEU A 66 36.58 27.48 46.44
CA LEU A 66 35.92 28.63 47.14
C LEU A 66 36.64 30.00 47.01
N THR A 67 36.04 31.20 46.92
CA THR A 67 34.63 31.71 46.79
C THR A 67 34.68 33.13 46.10
N PHE A 68 33.76 34.12 46.12
CA PHE A 68 32.58 34.51 46.94
C PHE A 68 31.62 35.43 46.11
N GLN A 69 30.30 35.14 46.09
CA GLN A 69 29.13 36.05 46.27
C GLN A 69 29.19 37.54 45.74
N ARG A 70 28.19 38.10 45.02
CA ARG A 70 26.82 38.51 45.48
C ARG A 70 25.91 38.88 44.26
N TRP A 71 24.65 38.42 44.18
CA TRP A 71 23.38 39.11 44.56
C TRP A 71 23.11 40.42 43.79
N ARG A 72 21.90 40.76 43.29
CA ARG A 72 20.48 40.43 43.64
C ARG A 72 19.60 40.78 42.39
N SER A 73 18.32 40.44 42.19
CA SER A 73 17.18 40.01 43.03
C SER A 73 16.19 39.13 42.23
N ALA A 74 15.22 38.51 42.92
CA ALA A 74 14.05 37.82 42.32
C ALA A 74 12.72 38.34 42.91
N LEU A 75 11.60 37.68 42.59
CA LEU A 75 10.21 37.88 43.05
C LEU A 75 9.38 39.01 42.41
N ARG A 76 8.46 38.61 41.51
CA ARG A 76 7.01 38.74 41.75
C ARG A 76 6.31 37.42 41.35
N LEU A 77 5.17 37.12 41.97
CA LEU A 77 4.34 35.94 41.71
C LEU A 77 3.25 36.25 40.66
N GLY A 78 2.70 35.21 40.04
CA GLY A 78 1.33 35.22 39.52
C GLY A 78 1.10 34.29 38.32
N GLY A 79 -0.01 33.56 38.30
CA GLY A 79 -0.56 32.97 37.08
C GLY A 79 -0.50 31.45 36.95
N THR A 80 -1.58 30.82 37.39
CA THR A 80 -2.01 29.46 37.06
C THR A 80 -2.02 29.19 35.55
N VAL A 81 -1.48 28.05 35.11
CA VAL A 81 -2.14 27.16 34.11
C VAL A 81 -1.82 25.72 34.50
N LEU A 82 -2.85 24.90 34.66
CA LEU A 82 -2.74 23.45 34.87
C LEU A 82 -3.64 22.79 33.80
N LEU A 83 -3.11 22.64 32.59
CA LEU A 83 -3.81 21.99 31.48
C LEU A 83 -3.49 20.49 31.47
N GLY A 84 -4.54 19.67 31.39
CA GLY A 84 -4.42 18.22 31.41
C GLY A 84 -3.96 17.67 30.06
N LEU A 85 -3.13 16.63 30.11
CA LEU A 85 -2.87 15.75 28.97
C LEU A 85 -4.04 14.79 28.79
N SER A 86 -5.17 15.31 28.30
CA SER A 86 -6.24 14.48 27.75
C SER A 86 -5.87 14.10 26.32
N SER A 87 -5.39 12.86 26.12
CA SER A 87 -5.29 12.29 24.77
C SER A 87 -6.68 12.22 24.18
N GLY A 88 -6.98 13.11 23.24
CA GLY A 88 -8.20 13.05 22.44
C GLY A 88 -8.24 11.72 21.70
N CYS A 89 -9.34 10.99 21.83
CA CYS A 89 -9.72 10.05 20.78
C CYS A 89 -10.44 10.89 19.74
N ASP A 90 -10.00 10.86 18.49
CA ASP A 90 -10.68 11.58 17.40
C ASP A 90 -11.99 10.83 17.07
N LEU A 91 -13.05 11.21 17.79
CA LEU A 91 -14.42 10.92 17.40
C LEU A 91 -14.86 11.99 16.38
N PRO A 92 -15.53 11.60 15.28
CA PRO A 92 -16.13 12.57 14.37
C PRO A 92 -17.15 13.44 15.10
N ASP A 93 -17.27 14.70 14.68
CA ASP A 93 -17.87 15.78 15.47
C ASP A 93 -19.31 15.47 15.94
N ARG A 94 -19.50 15.33 17.26
CA ARG A 94 -20.75 14.82 17.85
C ARG A 94 -21.66 15.96 18.29
N HIS A 95 -22.69 16.23 17.51
CA HIS A 95 -23.80 17.09 17.92
C HIS A 95 -24.95 16.22 18.44
N ASP A 96 -24.92 15.93 19.75
CA ASP A 96 -26.00 15.25 20.45
C ASP A 96 -27.29 16.09 20.39
N ILE A 97 -28.31 15.55 19.71
CA ILE A 97 -29.63 16.18 19.56
C ILE A 97 -30.29 16.39 20.95
N GLY A 98 -29.93 15.58 21.95
CA GLY A 98 -30.32 15.75 23.35
C GLY A 98 -29.88 17.08 23.97
N MET A 99 -28.76 17.68 23.53
CA MET A 99 -28.33 19.00 24.03
C MET A 99 -29.21 20.15 23.50
N PHE A 100 -29.89 19.96 22.36
CA PHE A 100 -30.78 20.96 21.77
C PHE A 100 -32.25 20.78 22.21
N ARG A 101 -32.63 19.57 22.66
CA ARG A 101 -33.90 19.30 23.33
C ARG A 101 -33.85 19.77 24.79
N LYS A 102 -34.49 20.91 25.09
CA LYS A 102 -35.02 21.11 26.45
C LYS A 102 -36.14 20.08 26.66
N PRO A 103 -36.05 19.17 27.65
CA PRO A 103 -37.09 18.17 27.87
C PRO A 103 -38.40 18.84 28.26
N ALA A 104 -39.52 18.25 27.83
CA ALA A 104 -40.83 18.75 28.23
C ALA A 104 -41.11 18.33 29.68
N ALA A 105 -41.80 19.18 30.44
CA ALA A 105 -42.02 18.99 31.89
C ALA A 105 -42.95 17.80 32.28
N TRP A 106 -43.17 16.87 31.36
CA TRP A 106 -43.95 15.64 31.52
C TRP A 106 -43.21 14.39 31.02
N GLU A 107 -41.96 14.49 30.53
CA GLU A 107 -41.11 13.34 30.20
C GLU A 107 -40.64 12.66 31.51
N VAL A 108 -41.53 11.85 32.09
CA VAL A 108 -41.29 11.07 33.33
C VAL A 108 -40.26 9.97 33.08
N THR A 109 -39.27 9.89 33.96
CA THR A 109 -38.33 8.77 34.03
C THR A 109 -39.05 7.51 34.52
N ASP A 110 -39.00 6.42 33.76
CA ASP A 110 -39.33 5.09 34.25
C ASP A 110 -38.10 4.18 34.23
N ALA A 111 -38.01 3.27 35.20
CA ALA A 111 -36.77 2.57 35.52
C ALA A 111 -36.95 1.05 35.66
N SER A 112 -36.23 0.28 34.85
CA SER A 112 -35.83 -1.09 35.18
C SER A 112 -34.72 -1.58 34.25
N ALA A 113 -33.53 -1.82 34.79
CA ALA A 113 -32.37 -2.33 34.04
C ALA A 113 -32.01 -3.75 34.49
N SER A 114 -32.69 -4.77 33.97
CA SER A 114 -32.34 -6.18 34.25
C SER A 114 -32.88 -7.20 33.25
N GLU A 115 -32.47 -7.16 31.98
CA GLU A 115 -32.54 -8.34 31.11
C GLU A 115 -31.45 -8.27 30.02
N ARG A 116 -30.52 -9.25 30.05
CA ARG A 116 -29.42 -9.39 29.08
C ARG A 116 -29.64 -10.63 28.22
N ASP A 117 -30.78 -10.68 27.54
CA ASP A 117 -31.05 -11.79 26.63
C ASP A 117 -30.04 -11.84 25.50
N ARG A 118 -29.56 -13.06 25.23
CA ARG A 118 -28.89 -13.39 23.97
C ARG A 118 -29.95 -13.50 22.88
N ILE A 119 -30.37 -12.36 22.35
CA ILE A 119 -31.12 -12.30 21.10
C ILE A 119 -30.20 -12.87 20.01
N GLU A 120 -30.54 -14.04 19.46
CA GLU A 120 -29.89 -14.57 18.27
C GLU A 120 -30.13 -13.64 17.06
N PRO A 121 -29.21 -13.59 16.08
CA PRO A 121 -29.32 -12.68 14.95
C PRO A 121 -30.57 -13.01 14.11
N SER A 122 -31.64 -12.23 14.30
CA SER A 122 -32.93 -12.40 13.64
C SER A 122 -32.95 -12.15 12.12
N GLY A 123 -31.79 -11.87 11.50
CA GLY A 123 -31.57 -11.93 10.05
C GLY A 123 -30.91 -13.22 9.57
N LEU A 124 -30.71 -14.22 10.44
CA LEU A 124 -30.11 -15.54 10.17
C LEU A 124 -30.85 -16.70 10.87
N SER A 125 -31.66 -16.43 11.90
CA SER A 125 -32.52 -17.43 12.54
C SER A 125 -33.80 -17.69 11.72
N ARG A 126 -34.26 -18.95 11.65
CA ARG A 126 -35.54 -19.34 11.01
C ARG A 126 -36.75 -18.75 11.74
N GLY A 127 -37.16 -17.53 11.40
CA GLY A 127 -38.50 -17.02 11.69
C GLY A 127 -39.52 -17.64 10.73
N SER A 128 -40.59 -18.25 11.23
CA SER A 128 -41.59 -18.96 10.41
C SER A 128 -42.69 -18.06 9.83
N ASP A 129 -42.89 -16.88 10.38
CA ASP A 129 -44.09 -16.05 10.16
C ASP A 129 -43.75 -14.56 9.91
N ALA A 130 -42.67 -14.31 9.16
CA ALA A 130 -42.37 -13.00 8.59
C ALA A 130 -42.69 -13.02 7.10
N GLU A 131 -43.45 -12.04 6.60
CA GLU A 131 -43.78 -11.93 5.18
C GLU A 131 -42.51 -11.73 4.36
N ALA A 132 -42.29 -12.60 3.36
CA ALA A 132 -41.11 -12.56 2.50
C ALA A 132 -41.18 -11.37 1.53
N GLY A 133 -40.76 -10.20 2.01
CA GLY A 133 -40.87 -8.91 1.30
C GLY A 133 -39.70 -7.95 1.51
N ALA A 134 -38.59 -8.40 2.11
CA ALA A 134 -37.31 -7.73 1.90
C ALA A 134 -36.79 -8.17 0.53
N ASP A 135 -36.54 -7.24 -0.38
CA ASP A 135 -36.05 -7.59 -1.72
C ASP A 135 -34.61 -8.12 -1.63
N ASP A 136 -34.41 -9.38 -2.03
CA ASP A 136 -33.08 -10.00 -2.18
C ASP A 136 -32.23 -9.23 -3.22
N THR A 137 -32.87 -8.40 -4.05
CA THR A 137 -32.28 -7.58 -5.11
C THR A 137 -32.18 -6.12 -4.69
N TRP A 138 -30.98 -5.54 -4.72
CA TRP A 138 -30.77 -4.11 -4.51
C TRP A 138 -29.42 -3.66 -5.08
N GLN A 139 -29.27 -2.37 -5.36
CA GLN A 139 -28.02 -1.75 -5.81
C GLN A 139 -27.85 -0.40 -5.13
N PHE A 140 -26.63 -0.09 -4.68
CA PHE A 140 -26.28 1.15 -3.99
C PHE A 140 -24.91 1.64 -4.43
N TRP A 141 -24.76 2.96 -4.55
CA TRP A 141 -23.49 3.61 -4.85
C TRP A 141 -23.08 4.51 -3.69
N TYR A 142 -21.77 4.65 -3.51
CA TYR A 142 -21.17 5.47 -2.47
C TYR A 142 -19.95 6.23 -3.02
N LEU A 143 -19.77 7.47 -2.57
CA LEU A 143 -18.57 8.27 -2.81
C LEU A 143 -17.68 8.28 -1.57
N HIS A 144 -16.36 8.17 -1.75
CA HIS A 144 -15.38 8.45 -0.71
C HIS A 144 -14.91 9.91 -0.82
N GLN A 145 -15.05 10.67 0.27
CA GLN A 145 -14.70 12.09 0.33
C GLN A 145 -13.72 12.35 1.50
N VAL A 146 -12.63 13.08 1.25
CA VAL A 146 -11.71 13.57 2.28
C VAL A 146 -12.23 14.86 2.94
N GLU A 147 -11.62 15.29 4.05
CA GLU A 147 -12.07 16.47 4.81
C GLU A 147 -12.09 17.78 3.99
N SER A 148 -11.18 17.94 3.01
CA SER A 148 -11.15 19.07 2.07
C SER A 148 -12.39 19.16 1.16
N GLY A 149 -13.14 18.06 1.01
CA GLY A 149 -14.29 17.95 0.11
C GLY A 149 -13.99 17.18 -1.19
N ASP A 150 -12.74 16.84 -1.46
CA ASP A 150 -12.35 16.14 -2.69
C ASP A 150 -12.85 14.67 -2.70
N ILE A 151 -13.28 14.21 -3.87
CA ILE A 151 -13.71 12.83 -4.08
C ILE A 151 -12.49 11.98 -4.42
N VAL A 152 -12.16 11.03 -3.55
CA VAL A 152 -10.99 10.14 -3.68
C VAL A 152 -11.36 8.75 -4.18
N GLY A 153 -12.63 8.52 -4.53
CA GLY A 153 -13.11 7.29 -5.16
C GLY A 153 -14.54 6.95 -4.77
N GLY A 154 -14.88 5.67 -4.79
CA GLY A 154 -16.22 5.21 -4.41
C GLY A 154 -16.39 3.69 -4.40
N VAL A 155 -17.61 3.28 -4.03
CA VAL A 155 -18.03 1.88 -3.98
C VAL A 155 -19.34 1.69 -4.72
N GLU A 156 -19.39 0.72 -5.61
CA GLU A 156 -20.63 0.11 -6.09
C GLU A 156 -20.92 -1.18 -5.30
N MET A 157 -22.15 -1.36 -4.85
CA MET A 157 -22.60 -2.56 -4.14
C MET A 157 -23.92 -3.06 -4.73
N GLN A 158 -24.05 -4.37 -4.90
CA GLN A 158 -25.31 -4.98 -5.35
C GLN A 158 -25.57 -6.32 -4.67
N SER A 159 -26.85 -6.68 -4.58
CA SER A 159 -27.35 -7.99 -4.23
C SER A 159 -28.31 -8.46 -5.33
N GLN A 160 -28.26 -9.75 -5.66
CA GLN A 160 -29.19 -10.38 -6.59
C GLN A 160 -29.38 -11.86 -6.23
N ARG A 161 -30.59 -12.37 -6.45
CA ARG A 161 -30.89 -13.81 -6.30
C ARG A 161 -30.52 -14.57 -7.56
N ILE A 162 -29.73 -15.63 -7.41
CA ILE A 162 -29.32 -16.53 -8.49
C ILE A 162 -30.00 -17.89 -8.30
N THR A 163 -30.88 -18.23 -9.22
CA THR A 163 -31.38 -19.60 -9.44
C THR A 163 -30.53 -20.27 -10.51
N SER A 164 -29.71 -21.26 -10.14
CA SER A 164 -28.89 -22.04 -11.08
C SER A 164 -29.45 -23.46 -11.26
N VAL A 165 -29.47 -23.96 -12.49
CA VAL A 165 -30.01 -25.28 -12.80
C VAL A 165 -29.14 -26.37 -12.16
N GLY A 166 -29.64 -26.98 -11.08
CA GLY A 166 -28.98 -28.08 -10.37
C GLY A 166 -28.22 -27.70 -9.09
N THR A 167 -28.34 -26.45 -8.61
CA THR A 167 -27.96 -26.08 -7.24
C THR A 167 -29.14 -25.44 -6.51
N ASP A 168 -29.07 -25.34 -5.19
CA ASP A 168 -29.99 -24.50 -4.44
C ASP A 168 -29.88 -23.02 -4.86
N ASP A 169 -30.96 -22.27 -4.65
CA ASP A 169 -31.01 -20.81 -4.81
C ASP A 169 -29.98 -20.14 -3.89
N GLN A 170 -29.28 -19.11 -4.40
CA GLN A 170 -28.29 -18.35 -3.66
C GLN A 170 -28.51 -16.85 -3.81
N ILE A 171 -28.18 -16.08 -2.77
CA ILE A 171 -28.07 -14.62 -2.85
C ILE A 171 -26.61 -14.31 -3.16
N GLN A 172 -26.35 -13.77 -4.35
CA GLN A 172 -25.03 -13.21 -4.69
C GLN A 172 -24.99 -11.74 -4.28
N VAL A 173 -23.93 -11.34 -3.59
CA VAL A 173 -23.67 -9.96 -3.20
C VAL A 173 -22.30 -9.56 -3.74
N THR A 174 -22.22 -8.52 -4.56
CA THR A 174 -20.94 -7.98 -5.06
C THR A 174 -20.65 -6.59 -4.49
N LEU A 175 -19.36 -6.28 -4.38
CA LEU A 175 -18.84 -4.99 -3.96
C LEU A 175 -17.67 -4.63 -4.88
N HIS A 176 -17.63 -3.41 -5.39
CA HIS A 176 -16.58 -2.89 -6.24
C HIS A 176 -16.14 -1.53 -5.71
N GLU A 177 -15.18 -1.54 -4.79
CA GLU A 177 -14.52 -0.37 -4.22
C GLU A 177 -13.25 -0.03 -5.03
N ARG A 178 -13.05 1.26 -5.31
CA ARG A 178 -11.74 1.80 -5.74
C ARG A 178 -11.50 3.11 -5.00
N VAL A 179 -10.24 3.34 -4.61
CA VAL A 179 -9.79 4.56 -3.93
C VAL A 179 -8.44 4.97 -4.49
N LEU A 180 -8.30 6.24 -4.88
CA LEU A 180 -7.02 6.88 -5.10
C LEU A 180 -6.50 7.38 -3.74
N VAL A 181 -5.39 6.80 -3.26
CA VAL A 181 -4.81 7.11 -1.95
C VAL A 181 -3.60 8.02 -2.15
N GLU A 182 -3.64 9.20 -1.56
CA GLU A 182 -2.51 10.14 -1.54
C GLU A 182 -1.54 9.83 -0.40
N SER A 183 -0.29 10.23 -0.56
CA SER A 183 0.76 10.12 0.46
C SER A 183 0.66 11.22 1.53
N ASP A 184 0.33 10.86 2.76
CA ASP A 184 0.26 11.80 3.89
C ASP A 184 1.55 12.64 4.08
N ALA A 185 1.38 13.97 4.10
CA ALA A 185 2.45 14.92 4.36
C ALA A 185 2.84 14.94 5.85
N SER A 186 4.01 14.40 6.19
CA SER A 186 4.46 14.41 7.60
C SER A 186 4.98 15.79 8.03
N VAL A 187 4.55 16.27 9.20
CA VAL A 187 4.78 17.64 9.72
C VAL A 187 6.27 18.03 9.82
N ALA A 188 7.18 17.06 9.95
CA ALA A 188 8.62 17.32 10.10
C ALA A 188 9.44 17.15 8.81
N TRP A 189 8.91 16.41 7.83
CA TRP A 189 9.57 16.15 6.54
C TRP A 189 8.50 15.71 5.54
N THR A 190 8.33 16.47 4.46
CA THR A 190 7.37 16.16 3.39
C THR A 190 8.06 15.38 2.26
N PRO A 191 7.60 14.15 1.94
CA PRO A 191 8.01 13.47 0.71
C PRO A 191 7.52 14.25 -0.52
N THR A 192 7.93 13.82 -1.72
CA THR A 192 7.18 14.17 -2.93
C THR A 192 5.79 13.55 -2.85
N GLN A 193 4.76 14.33 -3.15
CA GLN A 193 3.39 13.82 -3.20
C GLN A 193 3.26 12.73 -4.26
N PHE A 194 2.65 11.62 -3.87
CA PHE A 194 2.30 10.56 -4.79
C PHE A 194 0.92 10.01 -4.48
N ARG A 195 0.23 9.57 -5.53
CA ARG A 195 -1.12 9.03 -5.51
C ARG A 195 -1.07 7.62 -6.05
N TYR A 196 -1.51 6.63 -5.26
CA TYR A 196 -1.55 5.23 -5.65
C TYR A 196 -2.98 4.70 -5.58
N MET A 197 -3.37 3.92 -6.58
CA MET A 197 -4.70 3.34 -6.56
C MET A 197 -4.74 2.09 -5.68
N THR A 198 -5.79 1.98 -4.90
CA THR A 198 -6.25 0.71 -4.32
C THR A 198 -7.57 0.28 -4.94
N SER A 199 -7.80 -1.02 -5.04
CA SER A 199 -9.10 -1.57 -5.41
C SER A 199 -9.44 -2.79 -4.58
N ASN A 200 -10.73 -3.01 -4.41
CA ASN A 200 -11.31 -4.07 -3.62
C ASN A 200 -12.60 -4.53 -4.29
N GLY A 201 -12.49 -5.53 -5.16
CA GLY A 201 -13.61 -6.13 -5.88
C GLY A 201 -13.94 -7.50 -5.29
N GLN A 202 -15.15 -7.70 -4.79
CA GLN A 202 -15.53 -8.92 -4.09
C GLN A 202 -16.90 -9.44 -4.52
N THR A 203 -17.11 -10.73 -4.32
CA THR A 203 -18.38 -11.41 -4.57
C THR A 203 -18.57 -12.50 -3.52
N PHE A 204 -19.71 -12.47 -2.85
CA PHE A 204 -20.12 -13.43 -1.82
C PHE A 204 -21.37 -14.16 -2.30
N TRP A 205 -21.45 -15.46 -2.03
CA TRP A 205 -22.65 -16.25 -2.28
C TRP A 205 -23.17 -16.82 -0.97
N TYR A 206 -24.39 -16.46 -0.60
CA TYR A 206 -25.08 -16.94 0.59
C TYR A 206 -26.18 -17.93 0.17
N ALA A 207 -26.45 -18.94 1.00
CA ALA A 207 -27.69 -19.70 0.92
C ALA A 207 -28.88 -18.85 1.40
N LEU A 208 -30.11 -19.30 1.12
CA LEU A 208 -31.33 -18.59 1.52
C LEU A 208 -31.56 -18.51 3.05
N ASP A 209 -30.86 -19.31 3.85
CA ASP A 209 -30.82 -19.14 5.32
C ASP A 209 -29.83 -18.06 5.78
N GLY A 210 -29.16 -17.39 4.84
CA GLY A 210 -28.17 -16.35 5.08
C GLY A 210 -26.75 -16.86 5.38
N GLY A 211 -26.53 -18.18 5.43
CA GLY A 211 -25.20 -18.76 5.60
C GLY A 211 -24.29 -18.53 4.39
N LEU A 212 -23.08 -18.01 4.62
CA LEU A 212 -22.09 -17.81 3.55
C LEU A 212 -21.54 -19.15 3.04
N VAL A 213 -21.62 -19.38 1.73
CA VAL A 213 -21.19 -20.61 1.04
C VAL A 213 -19.79 -20.46 0.43
N ARG A 214 -19.52 -19.33 -0.22
CA ARG A 214 -18.21 -19.02 -0.82
C ARG A 214 -18.01 -17.52 -1.03
N SER A 215 -16.76 -17.09 -1.22
CA SER A 215 -16.45 -15.75 -1.72
C SER A 215 -15.29 -15.76 -2.71
N ASP A 216 -15.35 -14.89 -3.71
CA ASP A 216 -14.23 -14.50 -4.56
C ASP A 216 -13.88 -13.05 -4.22
N SER A 217 -12.61 -12.67 -4.26
CA SER A 217 -12.14 -11.37 -3.82
C SER A 217 -10.81 -11.00 -4.44
N LYS A 218 -10.75 -9.84 -5.09
CA LYS A 218 -9.62 -9.26 -5.78
C LYS A 218 -9.22 -7.95 -5.15
N PHE A 219 -7.94 -7.83 -4.81
CA PHE A 219 -7.39 -6.71 -4.06
C PHE A 219 -6.18 -6.13 -4.77
N ARG A 220 -6.17 -4.81 -4.98
CA ARG A 220 -5.03 -4.10 -5.54
C ARG A 220 -4.50 -3.08 -4.54
N ILE A 221 -3.18 -3.01 -4.42
CA ILE A 221 -2.48 -1.84 -3.91
C ILE A 221 -1.39 -1.49 -4.91
N GLY A 222 -1.50 -0.29 -5.49
CA GLY A 222 -0.63 0.17 -6.56
C GLY A 222 -0.56 -0.83 -7.71
N PRO A 223 0.64 -1.31 -8.09
CA PRO A 223 0.82 -2.09 -9.30
C PRO A 223 0.32 -3.54 -9.24
N VAL A 224 0.17 -4.14 -8.05
CA VAL A 224 -0.12 -5.58 -7.93
C VAL A 224 -1.56 -5.84 -7.49
N GLU A 225 -2.21 -6.80 -8.15
CA GLU A 225 -3.48 -7.38 -7.75
C GLU A 225 -3.29 -8.79 -7.15
N GLN A 226 -4.14 -9.16 -6.18
CA GLN A 226 -4.17 -10.47 -5.55
C GLN A 226 -5.59 -11.03 -5.51
N SER A 227 -5.75 -12.29 -5.91
CA SER A 227 -7.03 -13.02 -5.81
C SER A 227 -7.08 -13.91 -4.57
N ARG A 228 -8.26 -14.00 -3.95
CA ARG A 228 -8.57 -14.85 -2.79
C ARG A 228 -9.94 -15.50 -2.99
N LEU A 229 -9.95 -16.78 -3.32
CA LEU A 229 -11.13 -17.63 -3.27
C LEU A 229 -11.28 -18.17 -1.84
N VAL A 230 -12.51 -18.21 -1.33
CA VAL A 230 -12.85 -18.86 -0.06
C VAL A 230 -14.02 -19.81 -0.27
N GLU A 231 -13.85 -21.05 0.17
CA GLU A 231 -14.88 -22.10 0.15
C GLU A 231 -15.29 -22.40 1.60
N VAL A 232 -16.59 -22.35 1.89
CA VAL A 232 -17.15 -22.69 3.20
C VAL A 232 -17.80 -24.07 3.14
N SER A 233 -17.47 -24.93 4.09
CA SER A 233 -18.05 -26.25 4.29
C SER A 233 -18.59 -26.39 5.72
N GLU A 234 -19.42 -27.41 6.00
CA GLU A 234 -20.06 -27.65 7.30
C GLU A 234 -19.17 -27.44 8.55
N LYS A 235 -17.85 -27.66 8.42
CA LYS A 235 -16.90 -27.74 9.54
C LYS A 235 -15.63 -26.91 9.32
N GLN A 236 -15.39 -26.42 8.10
CA GLN A 236 -14.11 -25.83 7.71
C GLN A 236 -14.28 -24.71 6.68
N ILE A 237 -13.45 -23.69 6.82
CA ILE A 237 -13.28 -22.59 5.86
C ILE A 237 -11.94 -22.82 5.16
N ARG A 238 -11.94 -22.96 3.84
CA ARG A 238 -10.71 -23.02 3.02
C ARG A 238 -10.50 -21.68 2.34
N PHE A 239 -9.41 -21.02 2.67
CA PHE A 239 -8.85 -19.92 1.88
C PHE A 239 -7.92 -20.50 0.82
N THR A 240 -8.04 -19.99 -0.39
CA THR A 240 -7.27 -20.36 -1.57
C THR A 240 -6.73 -19.07 -2.18
N ALA A 241 -5.42 -18.87 -2.05
CA ALA A 241 -4.72 -17.67 -2.46
C ALA A 241 -3.91 -17.94 -3.72
N ASP A 242 -4.16 -17.19 -4.78
CA ASP A 242 -3.32 -17.23 -5.97
C ASP A 242 -2.02 -16.47 -5.68
N GLY A 243 -0.98 -17.24 -5.33
CA GLY A 243 0.40 -16.77 -5.39
C GLY A 243 0.91 -16.83 -6.83
N PHE A 244 1.84 -15.94 -7.17
CA PHE A 244 2.37 -15.67 -8.52
C PHE A 244 2.89 -16.86 -9.35
N SER A 245 2.91 -18.06 -8.78
CA SER A 245 3.53 -19.27 -9.33
C SER A 245 2.89 -20.57 -8.84
N ASN A 246 2.12 -20.49 -7.74
CA ASN A 246 1.56 -21.61 -7.01
C ASN A 246 0.37 -21.08 -6.20
N THR A 247 -0.80 -21.68 -6.39
CA THR A 247 -1.93 -21.49 -5.49
C THR A 247 -1.58 -22.04 -4.10
N GLN A 248 -1.73 -21.24 -3.07
CA GLN A 248 -1.58 -21.65 -1.67
C GLN A 248 -2.96 -21.86 -1.06
N SER A 249 -3.10 -22.82 -0.15
CA SER A 249 -4.36 -23.03 0.56
C SER A 249 -4.15 -23.17 2.06
N LYS A 250 -5.07 -22.59 2.82
CA LYS A 250 -5.10 -22.59 4.29
C LYS A 250 -6.51 -22.92 4.74
N THR A 251 -6.62 -23.81 5.70
CA THR A 251 -7.93 -24.25 6.22
C THR A 251 -8.01 -23.98 7.71
N ILE A 252 -9.13 -23.40 8.15
CA ILE A 252 -9.46 -23.20 9.57
C ILE A 252 -10.81 -23.85 9.89
N ALA A 253 -11.07 -24.11 11.18
CA ALA A 253 -12.38 -24.61 11.61
C ALA A 253 -13.46 -23.53 11.43
N LEU A 254 -14.68 -23.94 11.08
CA LEU A 254 -15.85 -23.06 11.01
C LEU A 254 -16.31 -22.71 12.45
N PRO A 255 -16.34 -21.42 12.86
CA PRO A 255 -16.74 -21.03 14.21
C PRO A 255 -18.27 -20.95 14.41
N GLY A 256 -19.04 -20.93 13.31
CA GLY A 256 -20.49 -20.76 13.31
C GLY A 256 -20.98 -20.26 11.94
N ILE A 257 -22.19 -19.68 11.89
CA ILE A 257 -22.69 -19.01 10.67
C ILE A 257 -21.81 -17.78 10.40
N LEU A 258 -21.24 -17.72 9.19
CA LEU A 258 -20.39 -16.61 8.75
C LEU A 258 -21.17 -15.53 8.02
N ALA A 259 -20.78 -14.29 8.27
CA ALA A 259 -21.23 -13.12 7.53
C ALA A 259 -20.08 -12.56 6.67
N GLY A 260 -20.39 -11.93 5.53
CA GLY A 260 -19.42 -11.21 4.70
C GLY A 260 -19.38 -9.70 5.01
N PRO A 261 -18.60 -8.89 4.25
CA PRO A 261 -18.34 -7.48 4.58
C PRO A 261 -19.61 -6.62 4.62
N LEU A 262 -20.61 -6.91 3.79
CA LEU A 262 -21.87 -6.17 3.77
C LEU A 262 -22.87 -6.62 4.83
N ALA A 263 -22.44 -7.40 5.83
CA ALA A 263 -23.31 -7.85 6.92
C ALA A 263 -23.85 -6.72 7.80
N VAL A 264 -23.15 -5.59 7.94
CA VAL A 264 -23.71 -4.42 8.63
C VAL A 264 -24.86 -3.81 7.82
N TYR A 265 -24.66 -3.61 6.51
CA TYR A 265 -25.69 -3.11 5.59
C TYR A 265 -26.92 -4.03 5.56
N ARG A 266 -26.72 -5.34 5.32
CA ARG A 266 -27.80 -6.36 5.34
C ARG A 266 -28.50 -6.50 6.70
N SER A 267 -27.78 -6.24 7.80
CA SER A 267 -28.36 -6.25 9.15
C SER A 267 -29.27 -5.04 9.39
N LEU A 268 -28.87 -3.86 8.92
CA LEU A 268 -29.64 -2.63 9.14
C LEU A 268 -30.84 -2.51 8.20
N LEU A 269 -30.67 -2.85 6.92
CA LEU A 269 -31.71 -2.76 5.87
C LEU A 269 -32.98 -3.52 6.27
N GLY A 270 -34.14 -2.85 6.23
CA GLY A 270 -35.44 -3.38 6.67
C GLY A 270 -35.57 -3.61 8.20
N HIS A 271 -34.46 -3.67 8.92
CA HIS A 271 -34.40 -3.98 10.35
C HIS A 271 -33.50 -2.99 11.14
N PRO A 272 -33.83 -1.68 11.21
CA PRO A 272 -33.15 -0.69 12.03
C PRO A 272 -32.83 -1.16 13.46
N LEU A 273 -31.64 -0.84 13.97
CA LEU A 273 -31.22 -1.26 15.30
C LEU A 273 -31.58 -0.19 16.34
N ALA A 274 -32.47 -0.52 17.28
CA ALA A 274 -32.88 0.40 18.33
C ALA A 274 -31.72 0.78 19.28
N PRO A 275 -31.76 1.96 19.94
CA PRO A 275 -30.70 2.41 20.84
C PRO A 275 -30.35 1.37 21.92
N HIS A 276 -29.05 1.19 22.14
CA HIS A 276 -28.41 0.24 23.06
C HIS A 276 -28.73 -1.25 22.81
N LYS A 277 -29.49 -1.61 21.76
CA LYS A 277 -29.58 -2.99 21.29
C LYS A 277 -28.31 -3.36 20.52
N GLN A 278 -27.90 -4.61 20.65
CA GLN A 278 -26.70 -5.14 19.99
C GLN A 278 -27.03 -6.34 19.10
N ARG A 279 -26.28 -6.49 18.01
CA ARG A 279 -26.20 -7.71 17.20
C ARG A 279 -24.75 -8.20 17.18
N LYS A 280 -24.57 -9.52 17.09
CA LYS A 280 -23.26 -10.16 17.05
C LYS A 280 -23.22 -11.23 15.97
N MET A 281 -22.11 -11.34 15.27
CA MET A 281 -21.88 -12.29 14.18
C MET A 281 -20.38 -12.49 13.97
N THR A 282 -19.99 -13.60 13.34
CA THR A 282 -18.60 -13.82 12.95
C THR A 282 -18.41 -13.43 11.49
N LEU A 283 -17.53 -12.46 11.25
CA LEU A 283 -17.20 -11.90 9.95
C LEU A 283 -16.07 -12.70 9.29
N LEU A 284 -16.22 -13.07 8.02
CA LEU A 284 -15.12 -13.61 7.21
C LEU A 284 -14.17 -12.49 6.78
N LEU A 285 -12.86 -12.72 6.88
CA LEU A 285 -11.82 -11.79 6.43
C LEU A 285 -10.92 -12.46 5.37
N PRO A 286 -11.22 -12.31 4.05
CA PRO A 286 -10.51 -13.00 2.98
C PRO A 286 -9.02 -12.65 2.86
N LEU A 287 -8.63 -11.38 3.09
CA LEU A 287 -7.23 -10.93 3.02
C LEU A 287 -6.36 -11.49 4.15
N GLN A 288 -6.90 -11.50 5.37
CA GLN A 288 -6.22 -11.93 6.59
C GLN A 288 -6.31 -13.46 6.77
N GLU A 289 -7.04 -14.13 5.86
CA GLU A 289 -7.31 -15.56 5.86
C GLU A 289 -7.79 -16.05 7.24
N SER A 290 -8.76 -15.33 7.79
CA SER A 290 -9.21 -15.46 9.17
C SER A 290 -10.70 -15.08 9.32
N THR A 291 -11.15 -15.04 10.57
CA THR A 291 -12.46 -14.51 10.96
C THR A 291 -12.30 -13.47 12.07
N ALA A 292 -13.28 -12.59 12.21
CA ALA A 292 -13.35 -11.60 13.29
C ALA A 292 -14.73 -11.61 13.97
N ASP A 293 -14.78 -11.23 15.25
CA ASP A 293 -16.04 -10.93 15.92
C ASP A 293 -16.52 -9.54 15.47
N LEU A 294 -17.72 -9.48 14.90
CA LEU A 294 -18.41 -8.23 14.56
C LEU A 294 -19.55 -7.99 15.56
N ARG A 295 -19.43 -6.91 16.33
CA ARG A 295 -20.46 -6.40 17.25
C ARG A 295 -21.02 -5.08 16.72
N ILE A 296 -22.30 -5.05 16.42
CA ILE A 296 -23.04 -3.83 16.02
C ILE A 296 -23.87 -3.37 17.23
N GLU A 297 -23.81 -2.09 17.58
CA GLU A 297 -24.60 -1.48 18.65
C GLU A 297 -25.34 -0.23 18.16
N GLY A 298 -26.67 -0.22 18.27
CA GLY A 298 -27.48 0.95 17.95
C GLY A 298 -27.28 2.06 18.98
N GLN A 299 -27.20 3.30 18.53
CA GLN A 299 -27.09 4.49 19.38
C GLN A 299 -28.37 5.34 19.27
N PRO A 300 -28.56 6.34 20.15
CA PRO A 300 -29.56 7.39 19.91
C PRO A 300 -29.38 8.06 18.54
N PRO A 301 -30.44 8.61 17.92
CA PRO A 301 -30.30 9.40 16.69
C PRO A 301 -29.33 10.57 16.86
N ALA A 302 -28.51 10.81 15.84
CA ALA A 302 -27.46 11.80 15.83
C ALA A 302 -27.63 12.75 14.63
N LEU A 303 -27.22 14.00 14.79
CA LEU A 303 -27.14 14.94 13.67
C LEU A 303 -25.87 14.61 12.87
N ALA A 304 -26.02 14.02 11.69
CA ALA A 304 -24.94 13.45 10.89
C ALA A 304 -24.91 13.98 9.46
N ARG A 305 -23.74 13.93 8.82
CA ARG A 305 -23.54 14.35 7.43
C ARG A 305 -24.13 13.30 6.47
N ARG A 306 -24.92 13.72 5.48
CA ARG A 306 -25.27 12.91 4.30
C ARG A 306 -25.16 13.72 3.01
N LEU A 307 -24.94 13.05 1.89
CA LEU A 307 -24.96 13.68 0.57
C LEU A 307 -26.41 13.83 0.05
N THR A 308 -26.62 14.87 -0.74
CA THR A 308 -27.85 15.20 -1.47
C THR A 308 -27.50 15.93 -2.76
N ASP A 309 -28.50 16.20 -3.61
CA ASP A 309 -28.37 17.05 -4.81
C ASP A 309 -27.94 18.50 -4.49
N GLN A 310 -28.02 18.92 -3.21
CA GLN A 310 -27.52 20.21 -2.71
C GLN A 310 -26.11 20.12 -2.09
N GLY A 311 -25.42 18.99 -2.26
CA GLY A 311 -24.17 18.68 -1.59
C GLY A 311 -24.38 18.01 -0.23
N VAL A 312 -23.37 18.10 0.64
CA VAL A 312 -23.38 17.46 1.96
C VAL A 312 -24.14 18.32 2.97
N VAL A 313 -25.20 17.76 3.54
CA VAL A 313 -26.08 18.40 4.54
C VAL A 313 -26.02 17.67 5.88
N MET A 314 -26.42 18.35 6.95
CA MET A 314 -26.64 17.73 8.26
C MET A 314 -28.10 17.27 8.37
N ASP A 315 -28.32 16.02 8.76
CA ASP A 315 -29.65 15.43 8.93
C ASP A 315 -29.74 14.54 10.19
N SER A 316 -30.95 14.31 10.68
CA SER A 316 -31.22 13.53 11.90
C SER A 316 -31.30 12.03 11.60
N LEU A 317 -30.16 11.35 11.58
CA LEU A 317 -30.05 9.94 11.22
C LEU A 317 -29.94 9.02 12.44
N ARG A 318 -30.28 7.74 12.28
CA ARG A 318 -29.97 6.70 13.26
C ARG A 318 -28.46 6.40 13.20
N GLU A 319 -27.81 6.24 14.34
CA GLU A 319 -26.41 5.81 14.42
C GLU A 319 -26.31 4.34 14.85
N ALA A 320 -25.38 3.61 14.24
CA ALA A 320 -24.90 2.33 14.74
C ALA A 320 -23.37 2.31 14.75
N ILE A 321 -22.81 1.81 15.85
CA ILE A 321 -21.37 1.61 16.01
C ILE A 321 -21.07 0.13 15.78
N ALA A 322 -20.31 -0.17 14.74
CA ALA A 322 -19.74 -1.49 14.52
C ALA A 322 -18.32 -1.54 15.12
N VAL A 323 -18.01 -2.61 15.83
CA VAL A 323 -16.64 -2.97 16.22
C VAL A 323 -16.32 -4.32 15.63
N VAL A 324 -15.27 -4.38 14.81
CA VAL A 324 -14.69 -5.60 14.26
C VAL A 324 -13.43 -5.91 15.04
N ALA A 325 -13.35 -7.09 15.65
CA ALA A 325 -12.21 -7.52 16.47
C ALA A 325 -11.69 -8.90 16.04
N ILE A 326 -10.40 -8.98 15.69
CA ILE A 326 -9.70 -10.24 15.42
C ILE A 326 -9.13 -10.83 16.72
N ASP A 327 -8.67 -9.95 17.62
CA ASP A 327 -8.33 -10.26 19.01
C ASP A 327 -8.39 -8.99 19.86
N ALA A 328 -8.10 -9.10 21.16
CA ALA A 328 -8.16 -8.00 22.13
C ALA A 328 -7.19 -6.83 21.84
N SER A 329 -6.19 -7.01 20.98
CA SER A 329 -5.27 -5.95 20.53
C SER A 329 -5.61 -5.42 19.13
N ARG A 330 -6.35 -6.19 18.32
CA ARG A 330 -6.67 -5.87 16.93
C ARG A 330 -8.18 -5.72 16.74
N GLN A 331 -8.66 -4.54 17.10
CA GLN A 331 -10.04 -4.09 16.89
C GLN A 331 -10.07 -2.74 16.17
N ARG A 332 -11.06 -2.52 15.29
CA ARG A 332 -11.32 -1.23 14.62
C ARG A 332 -12.81 -0.91 14.69
N GLN A 333 -13.14 0.36 14.87
CA GLN A 333 -14.50 0.87 15.09
C GLN A 333 -14.97 1.69 13.88
N GLN A 334 -16.19 1.43 13.42
CA GLN A 334 -16.82 2.10 12.30
C GLN A 334 -18.21 2.63 12.70
N TYR A 335 -18.49 3.85 12.28
CA TYR A 335 -19.77 4.53 12.46
C TYR A 335 -20.61 4.37 11.19
N PHE A 336 -21.89 4.04 11.36
CA PHE A 336 -22.88 3.92 10.31
C PHE A 336 -24.05 4.85 10.64
N TRP A 337 -24.34 5.81 9.76
CA TRP A 337 -25.51 6.68 9.86
C TRP A 337 -26.51 6.29 8.77
N TYR A 338 -27.74 6.02 9.18
CA TYR A 338 -28.75 5.37 8.36
C TYR A 338 -30.16 5.89 8.66
N ASP A 339 -31.09 5.69 7.73
CA ASP A 339 -32.47 6.16 7.85
C ASP A 339 -33.41 5.16 8.54
N ASP A 340 -34.70 5.51 8.63
CA ASP A 340 -35.74 4.67 9.22
C ASP A 340 -36.04 3.38 8.42
N GLN A 341 -35.54 3.23 7.18
CA GLN A 341 -35.62 1.98 6.40
C GLN A 341 -34.36 1.12 6.56
N GLY A 342 -33.35 1.59 7.29
CA GLY A 342 -32.09 0.87 7.46
C GLY A 342 -31.06 1.12 6.35
N VAL A 343 -31.36 2.00 5.38
CA VAL A 343 -30.42 2.30 4.30
C VAL A 343 -29.32 3.21 4.85
N VAL A 344 -28.07 2.77 4.68
CA VAL A 344 -26.90 3.51 5.15
C VAL A 344 -26.69 4.73 4.25
N GLN A 345 -26.75 5.92 4.85
CA GLN A 345 -26.59 7.20 4.16
C GLN A 345 -25.16 7.74 4.27
N ALA A 346 -24.44 7.39 5.34
CA ALA A 346 -23.02 7.69 5.50
C ALA A 346 -22.30 6.68 6.40
N THR A 347 -20.98 6.50 6.19
CA THR A 347 -20.09 5.81 7.14
C THR A 347 -18.77 6.55 7.30
N ASN A 348 -18.12 6.36 8.45
CA ASN A 348 -16.73 6.75 8.71
C ASN A 348 -16.09 5.69 9.62
N VAL A 349 -14.78 5.48 9.49
CA VAL A 349 -14.00 4.59 10.37
C VAL A 349 -13.16 5.44 11.31
N SER A 350 -13.12 5.08 12.60
CA SER A 350 -12.34 5.83 13.60
C SER A 350 -10.87 5.93 13.18
N GLY A 351 -10.34 7.15 13.14
CA GLY A 351 -8.98 7.46 12.68
C GLY A 351 -8.77 7.52 11.16
N ASP A 352 -9.81 7.29 10.35
CA ASP A 352 -9.82 7.49 8.90
C ASP A 352 -10.43 8.89 8.63
N PRO A 353 -9.72 9.85 8.00
CA PRO A 353 -10.25 11.19 7.74
C PRO A 353 -11.33 11.20 6.64
N ARG A 354 -11.55 10.07 5.96
CA ARG A 354 -12.49 9.95 4.85
C ARG A 354 -13.88 9.59 5.35
N PHE A 355 -14.88 10.25 4.80
CA PHE A 355 -16.28 9.84 4.90
C PHE A 355 -16.69 9.10 3.64
N THR A 356 -17.64 8.18 3.77
CA THR A 356 -18.23 7.43 2.65
C THR A 356 -19.73 7.69 2.63
N TYR A 357 -20.20 8.46 1.66
CA TYR A 357 -21.60 8.90 1.55
C TYR A 357 -22.35 8.10 0.49
N ARG A 358 -23.61 7.75 0.75
CA ARG A 358 -24.50 7.18 -0.27
C ARG A 358 -24.79 8.25 -1.34
N CYS A 359 -24.80 7.83 -2.60
CA CYS A 359 -25.16 8.66 -3.74
C CYS A 359 -26.09 7.89 -4.69
N GLU A 360 -26.70 8.60 -5.65
CA GLU A 360 -27.41 7.99 -6.77
C GLU A 360 -26.44 7.69 -7.93
N GLU A 361 -26.80 6.79 -8.85
CA GLU A 361 -25.88 6.30 -9.90
C GLU A 361 -25.30 7.43 -10.78
N ASN A 362 -26.11 8.45 -11.10
CA ASN A 362 -25.65 9.62 -11.87
C ASN A 362 -24.53 10.38 -11.14
N GLN A 363 -24.66 10.61 -9.83
CA GLN A 363 -23.64 11.25 -9.01
C GLN A 363 -22.37 10.40 -8.89
N TYR A 364 -22.52 9.07 -8.81
CA TYR A 364 -21.37 8.15 -8.89
C TYR A 364 -20.64 8.21 -10.24
N ASN A 365 -21.43 8.26 -11.32
CA ASN A 365 -20.93 8.32 -12.69
C ASN A 365 -20.26 9.65 -13.04
N GLU A 366 -20.71 10.75 -12.43
CA GLU A 366 -20.15 12.09 -12.61
C GLU A 366 -18.93 12.34 -11.71
N LEU A 367 -18.99 11.95 -10.43
CA LEU A 367 -18.01 12.36 -9.42
C LEU A 367 -16.93 11.30 -9.10
N ALA A 368 -17.28 10.01 -9.08
CA ALA A 368 -16.29 8.96 -8.82
C ALA A 368 -15.62 8.45 -10.10
N LYS A 369 -16.39 8.13 -11.16
CA LYS A 369 -15.83 7.46 -12.35
C LYS A 369 -14.61 8.16 -12.98
N PRO A 370 -14.50 9.50 -13.08
CA PRO A 370 -13.28 10.14 -13.59
C PRO A 370 -12.03 9.83 -12.74
N VAL A 371 -12.12 9.99 -11.42
CA VAL A 371 -11.03 9.67 -10.47
C VAL A 371 -10.67 8.18 -10.52
N LEU A 372 -11.66 7.32 -10.75
CA LEU A 372 -11.50 5.87 -10.85
C LEU A 372 -11.05 5.37 -12.23
N GLN A 373 -10.94 6.24 -13.24
CA GLN A 373 -10.49 5.86 -14.59
C GLN A 373 -8.97 6.06 -14.79
N GLN A 374 -8.25 6.59 -13.81
CA GLN A 374 -6.78 6.72 -13.84
C GLN A 374 -6.10 5.40 -14.25
N GLN A 375 -5.31 5.45 -15.33
CA GLN A 375 -4.66 4.27 -15.92
C GLN A 375 -3.42 3.81 -15.13
N TYR A 376 -2.76 4.72 -14.42
CA TYR A 376 -1.49 4.44 -13.76
C TYR A 376 -1.68 3.98 -12.31
N PRO A 377 -1.05 2.86 -11.89
CA PRO A 377 -1.24 2.33 -10.54
C PRO A 377 -0.62 3.20 -9.44
N VAL A 378 0.44 3.95 -9.79
CA VAL A 378 1.05 4.99 -8.96
C VAL A 378 1.45 6.15 -9.86
N VAL A 379 1.14 7.38 -9.44
CA VAL A 379 1.59 8.65 -10.03
C VAL A 379 2.34 9.41 -8.93
N VAL A 380 3.48 10.01 -9.26
CA VAL A 380 4.33 10.83 -8.40
C VAL A 380 4.46 12.19 -9.05
N ASP A 381 4.03 13.24 -8.37
CA ASP A 381 3.94 14.59 -8.94
C ASP A 381 5.23 15.36 -8.58
N VAL A 382 6.24 15.30 -9.45
CA VAL A 382 7.61 15.77 -9.18
C VAL A 382 7.79 17.24 -9.58
N PRO A 383 8.00 18.18 -8.64
CA PRO A 383 8.25 19.58 -8.96
C PRO A 383 9.67 19.82 -9.51
N GLY A 384 9.92 20.89 -10.25
CA GLY A 384 11.30 21.36 -10.47
C GLY A 384 11.52 22.33 -11.63
N GLU A 385 12.70 22.27 -12.23
CA GLU A 385 13.08 23.07 -13.39
C GLU A 385 12.28 22.68 -14.65
N GLN A 386 12.05 23.64 -15.55
CA GLN A 386 11.17 23.42 -16.70
C GLN A 386 11.73 22.38 -17.68
N ILE A 387 10.96 21.31 -17.92
CA ILE A 387 11.18 20.38 -19.03
C ILE A 387 10.60 21.01 -20.31
N ALA A 388 11.43 21.15 -21.34
CA ALA A 388 10.99 21.64 -22.65
C ALA A 388 10.27 20.55 -23.46
N PRO A 389 9.29 20.89 -24.31
CA PRO A 389 8.67 19.92 -25.22
C PRO A 389 9.65 19.47 -26.31
N GLY A 390 9.71 18.16 -26.57
CA GLY A 390 10.59 17.54 -27.57
C GLY A 390 11.06 16.16 -27.13
N GLN A 391 12.11 15.61 -27.76
CA GLN A 391 12.66 14.31 -27.38
C GLN A 391 13.71 14.45 -26.28
N LEU A 392 13.44 13.93 -25.08
CA LEU A 392 14.44 13.89 -23.99
C LEU A 392 15.68 13.08 -24.39
N THR A 393 16.85 13.63 -24.10
CA THR A 393 18.16 12.93 -24.22
C THR A 393 18.87 12.79 -22.88
N LEU A 394 18.60 13.69 -21.93
CA LEU A 394 19.07 13.61 -20.54
C LEU A 394 18.00 14.19 -19.59
N LEU A 395 17.84 13.57 -18.43
CA LEU A 395 17.00 14.06 -17.34
C LEU A 395 17.78 13.92 -16.02
N ALA A 396 17.78 14.96 -15.19
CA ALA A 396 18.45 14.99 -13.90
C ALA A 396 17.46 15.33 -12.79
N LEU A 397 17.49 14.54 -11.73
CA LEU A 397 16.71 14.73 -10.52
C LEU A 397 17.64 14.95 -9.33
N ASP A 398 17.27 15.89 -8.47
CA ASP A 398 17.80 16.01 -7.12
C ASP A 398 16.92 15.20 -6.17
N VAL A 399 17.57 14.45 -5.28
CA VAL A 399 16.96 13.34 -4.55
C VAL A 399 17.37 13.44 -3.08
N GLU A 400 16.43 13.84 -2.23
CA GLU A 400 16.60 13.93 -0.78
C GLU A 400 15.91 12.75 -0.08
N GLN A 401 16.67 12.07 0.78
CA GLN A 401 16.19 10.94 1.58
C GLN A 401 15.68 11.39 2.95
N SER A 402 14.60 10.76 3.42
CA SER A 402 14.06 11.04 4.75
C SER A 402 15.06 10.71 5.87
N PRO A 403 15.35 11.62 6.81
CA PRO A 403 16.21 11.34 7.97
C PRO A 403 15.73 10.14 8.82
N ASN A 404 14.43 9.85 8.80
CA ASN A 404 13.84 8.70 9.48
C ASN A 404 14.17 7.35 8.80
N SER A 405 14.52 7.34 7.51
CA SER A 405 15.07 6.15 6.85
C SER A 405 16.49 5.88 7.36
N LEU A 406 17.35 6.91 7.31
CA LEU A 406 18.75 6.84 7.74
C LEU A 406 18.91 6.47 9.24
N ALA A 407 17.97 6.89 10.09
CA ALA A 407 17.99 6.61 11.52
C ALA A 407 17.42 5.22 11.91
N SER A 408 16.78 4.50 10.99
CA SER A 408 16.11 3.23 11.28
C SER A 408 17.02 2.03 11.09
N THR A 409 17.32 1.31 12.17
CA THR A 409 18.12 0.07 12.13
C THR A 409 17.43 -1.09 11.40
N THR A 410 16.19 -0.91 10.94
CA THR A 410 15.47 -1.85 10.06
C THR A 410 15.24 -1.30 8.65
N SER A 411 15.64 -0.06 8.35
CA SER A 411 15.68 0.43 6.97
C SER A 411 17.00 0.00 6.34
N THR A 412 16.92 -0.86 5.33
CA THR A 412 18.09 -1.34 4.59
C THR A 412 18.22 -0.70 3.21
N TRP A 413 17.49 0.39 2.95
CA TRP A 413 17.53 1.07 1.66
C TRP A 413 18.63 2.13 1.64
N PRO A 414 19.66 2.01 0.77
CA PRO A 414 20.85 2.87 0.79
C PRO A 414 20.69 4.17 -0.03
N GLY A 415 19.47 4.53 -0.41
CA GLY A 415 19.21 5.53 -1.43
C GLY A 415 19.09 4.96 -2.84
N ILE A 416 19.04 5.87 -3.83
CA ILE A 416 19.05 5.48 -5.23
C ILE A 416 20.47 5.04 -5.62
N THR A 417 20.56 3.94 -6.36
CA THR A 417 21.83 3.36 -6.83
C THR A 417 22.02 3.59 -8.33
N ALA A 418 23.25 3.44 -8.81
CA ALA A 418 23.50 3.45 -10.26
C ALA A 418 22.79 2.26 -10.92
N ALA A 419 22.32 2.45 -12.16
CA ALA A 419 21.73 1.42 -13.00
C ALA A 419 22.19 1.62 -14.46
N PRO A 420 21.89 0.74 -15.43
CA PRO A 420 22.20 1.02 -16.82
C PRO A 420 21.54 2.34 -17.24
N ARG A 421 22.30 3.24 -17.87
CA ARG A 421 21.89 4.62 -18.23
C ARG A 421 21.57 5.57 -17.06
N GLN A 422 21.70 5.13 -15.81
CA GLN A 422 21.47 5.92 -14.60
C GLN A 422 22.75 6.09 -13.79
N TYR A 423 23.21 7.34 -13.68
CA TYR A 423 24.41 7.75 -12.97
C TYR A 423 24.02 8.48 -11.69
N VAL A 424 24.72 8.22 -10.57
CA VAL A 424 24.40 8.81 -9.26
C VAL A 424 25.59 9.61 -8.72
N GLN A 425 25.36 10.88 -8.39
CA GLN A 425 26.21 11.68 -7.53
C GLN A 425 25.73 11.55 -6.10
N GLU A 426 26.63 11.23 -5.17
CA GLU A 426 26.41 11.52 -3.75
C GLU A 426 26.84 12.97 -3.50
N ILE A 427 25.95 13.78 -2.94
CA ILE A 427 26.24 15.16 -2.52
C ILE A 427 26.57 15.15 -1.03
N ASP A 428 25.74 14.46 -0.24
CA ASP A 428 25.98 14.09 1.15
C ASP A 428 25.26 12.77 1.52
N SER A 429 25.19 12.44 2.82
CA SER A 429 24.54 11.24 3.36
C SER A 429 23.03 11.13 3.13
N SER A 430 22.39 12.20 2.67
CA SER A 430 20.94 12.36 2.50
C SER A 430 20.58 12.87 1.10
N HIS A 431 21.47 13.63 0.45
CA HIS A 431 21.22 14.26 -0.85
C HIS A 431 22.04 13.57 -1.95
N GLN A 432 21.35 13.16 -3.00
CA GLN A 432 21.91 12.58 -4.21
C GLN A 432 21.44 13.38 -5.44
N ARG A 433 22.21 13.35 -6.53
CA ARG A 433 21.76 13.79 -7.86
C ARG A 433 21.81 12.61 -8.82
N VAL A 434 20.68 12.30 -9.44
CA VAL A 434 20.52 11.15 -10.31
C VAL A 434 20.32 11.62 -11.74
N VAL A 435 21.19 11.17 -12.64
CA VAL A 435 21.20 11.56 -14.05
C VAL A 435 20.88 10.35 -14.92
N MET A 436 19.80 10.44 -15.69
CA MET A 436 19.33 9.44 -16.64
C MET A 436 19.64 9.93 -18.06
N ALA A 437 20.20 9.09 -18.92
CA ALA A 437 20.65 9.49 -20.26
C ALA A 437 20.27 8.48 -21.34
N GLY A 438 19.78 8.95 -22.49
CA GLY A 438 19.41 8.11 -23.63
C GLY A 438 20.61 7.38 -24.24
N PRO A 439 21.59 8.08 -24.84
CA PRO A 439 22.86 7.49 -25.22
C PRO A 439 23.74 7.25 -23.98
N ALA A 440 24.52 6.16 -23.99
CA ALA A 440 25.50 5.92 -22.94
C ALA A 440 26.59 7.01 -22.97
N VAL A 441 26.76 7.73 -21.86
CA VAL A 441 27.67 8.87 -21.77
C VAL A 441 29.07 8.42 -21.37
N SER A 442 30.10 8.98 -22.01
CA SER A 442 31.50 8.75 -21.64
C SER A 442 31.79 9.22 -20.22
N LEU A 443 32.43 8.35 -19.42
CA LEU A 443 32.76 8.59 -18.01
C LEU A 443 33.59 9.87 -17.80
N ALA A 444 34.38 10.27 -18.80
CA ALA A 444 35.16 11.51 -18.76
C ALA A 444 34.31 12.79 -18.72
N LYS A 445 33.03 12.74 -19.11
CA LYS A 445 32.06 13.83 -18.96
C LYS A 445 31.40 13.87 -17.58
N PHE A 446 31.56 12.83 -16.77
CA PHE A 446 30.88 12.62 -15.49
C PHE A 446 31.89 12.36 -14.34
N ALA A 447 32.95 13.16 -14.29
CA ALA A 447 33.90 13.14 -13.19
C ALA A 447 33.19 13.46 -11.86
N GLY A 448 33.25 12.53 -10.91
CA GLY A 448 32.57 12.64 -9.60
C GLY A 448 31.21 11.95 -9.51
N LEU A 449 30.70 11.33 -10.59
CA LEU A 449 29.56 10.41 -10.50
C LEU A 449 30.03 8.97 -10.24
N SER A 450 29.18 8.16 -9.61
CA SER A 450 29.30 6.70 -9.56
C SER A 450 29.35 6.17 -11.00
N PRO A 451 30.49 5.65 -11.51
CA PRO A 451 30.74 5.76 -12.96
C PRO A 451 29.87 4.88 -13.85
N ARG A 452 29.56 3.64 -13.42
CA ARG A 452 28.87 2.66 -14.26
C ARG A 452 28.19 1.59 -13.40
N TYR A 453 27.00 1.15 -13.78
CA TYR A 453 26.42 -0.07 -13.26
C TYR A 453 27.15 -1.28 -13.85
N ASP A 454 28.19 -1.74 -13.14
CA ASP A 454 28.90 -2.98 -13.45
C ASP A 454 28.83 -3.95 -12.27
N SER A 455 27.59 -4.19 -11.81
CA SER A 455 27.30 -5.25 -10.84
C SER A 455 27.75 -6.61 -11.41
N PRO A 456 28.34 -7.51 -10.60
CA PRO A 456 28.68 -8.85 -11.06
C PRO A 456 27.44 -9.62 -11.51
N VAL A 457 27.64 -10.61 -12.38
CA VAL A 457 26.60 -11.59 -12.72
C VAL A 457 26.59 -12.65 -11.62
N GLU A 458 25.45 -12.80 -10.98
CA GLU A 458 25.20 -13.79 -9.95
C GLU A 458 24.49 -15.02 -10.55
N LEU A 459 24.61 -16.18 -9.89
CA LEU A 459 23.88 -17.39 -10.31
C LEU A 459 22.34 -17.17 -10.33
N ALA A 460 21.84 -16.26 -9.50
CA ALA A 460 20.44 -15.86 -9.47
C ALA A 460 19.96 -15.17 -10.75
N ASP A 461 20.86 -14.53 -11.51
CA ASP A 461 20.52 -13.80 -12.76
C ASP A 461 20.24 -14.73 -13.94
N LEU A 462 20.60 -16.00 -13.81
CA LEU A 462 20.30 -17.09 -14.76
C LEU A 462 19.33 -18.11 -14.16
N ALA A 463 19.10 -18.09 -12.85
CA ALA A 463 18.24 -19.05 -12.16
C ALA A 463 16.79 -18.99 -12.64
N GLU A 464 16.16 -20.15 -12.73
CA GLU A 464 14.70 -20.24 -12.82
C GLU A 464 14.10 -19.92 -11.45
N THR A 465 13.20 -18.93 -11.40
CA THR A 465 12.42 -18.59 -10.20
C THR A 465 10.96 -18.98 -10.42
N PRO A 466 10.13 -19.09 -9.36
CA PRO A 466 8.73 -19.48 -9.52
C PRO A 466 7.93 -18.51 -10.42
N VAL A 467 8.29 -17.22 -10.42
CA VAL A 467 7.67 -16.19 -11.27
C VAL A 467 8.18 -16.27 -12.71
N LEU A 468 9.48 -16.46 -12.92
CA LEU A 468 10.04 -16.48 -14.28
C LEU A 468 9.84 -17.81 -15.02
N ASN A 469 9.70 -18.93 -14.29
CA ASN A 469 9.36 -20.31 -14.73
C ASN A 469 9.68 -20.69 -16.19
N TYR A 470 10.86 -20.30 -16.69
CA TYR A 470 11.15 -20.26 -18.12
C TYR A 470 11.33 -21.64 -18.76
N ARG A 471 11.42 -22.71 -17.97
CA ARG A 471 11.42 -24.10 -18.47
C ARG A 471 10.01 -24.66 -18.68
N SER A 472 8.97 -23.90 -18.35
CA SER A 472 7.57 -24.22 -18.65
C SER A 472 7.32 -24.41 -20.16
N THR A 473 6.26 -25.15 -20.50
CA THR A 473 5.83 -25.35 -21.89
C THR A 473 5.23 -24.10 -22.53
N GLY A 474 4.70 -23.16 -21.73
CA GLY A 474 4.23 -21.86 -22.20
C GLY A 474 5.36 -21.01 -22.76
N VAL A 475 6.35 -20.68 -21.93
CA VAL A 475 7.51 -19.86 -22.34
C VAL A 475 8.29 -20.54 -23.47
N LYS A 476 8.44 -21.87 -23.45
CA LYS A 476 9.09 -22.63 -24.54
C LYS A 476 8.39 -22.54 -25.90
N LYS A 477 7.07 -22.34 -25.97
CA LYS A 477 6.37 -22.11 -27.25
C LYS A 477 6.72 -20.73 -27.81
N VAL A 478 6.74 -19.72 -26.95
CA VAL A 478 7.06 -18.33 -27.32
C VAL A 478 8.53 -18.18 -27.74
N LEU A 479 9.42 -18.95 -27.14
CA LEU A 479 10.85 -19.01 -27.48
C LEU A 479 11.18 -19.56 -28.88
N GLY A 480 10.20 -19.87 -29.72
CA GLY A 480 10.44 -20.28 -31.12
C GLY A 480 11.29 -19.28 -31.91
N VAL A 481 11.14 -17.97 -31.65
CA VAL A 481 11.94 -16.89 -32.27
C VAL A 481 13.43 -16.97 -31.89
N ALA A 482 13.75 -17.51 -30.71
CA ALA A 482 15.14 -17.65 -30.28
C ALA A 482 15.92 -18.68 -31.12
N ALA A 483 15.24 -19.72 -31.64
CA ALA A 483 15.86 -20.71 -32.51
C ALA A 483 16.32 -20.11 -33.85
N THR A 484 15.66 -19.05 -34.34
CA THR A 484 16.08 -18.32 -35.55
C THR A 484 17.22 -17.33 -35.31
N MET A 485 17.66 -17.11 -34.07
CA MET A 485 18.76 -16.20 -33.72
C MET A 485 20.10 -16.92 -33.47
N ALA A 486 20.26 -18.16 -33.95
CA ALA A 486 21.51 -18.91 -33.83
C ALA A 486 22.68 -18.18 -34.54
N GLY A 487 23.71 -17.81 -33.78
CA GLY A 487 24.94 -17.16 -34.28
C GLY A 487 25.01 -15.63 -34.11
N THR A 488 23.94 -14.98 -33.64
CA THR A 488 23.93 -13.54 -33.26
C THR A 488 24.65 -13.28 -31.93
N SER A 489 24.96 -12.01 -31.61
CA SER A 489 25.47 -11.60 -30.30
C SER A 489 24.39 -11.69 -29.20
N ASN A 490 24.76 -11.56 -27.93
CA ASN A 490 23.77 -11.52 -26.86
C ASN A 490 23.04 -10.18 -26.79
N GLU A 491 23.67 -9.07 -27.18
CA GLU A 491 22.98 -7.79 -27.40
C GLU A 491 21.90 -7.88 -28.49
N GLU A 492 22.22 -8.44 -29.66
CA GLU A 492 21.27 -8.63 -30.76
C GLU A 492 20.06 -9.48 -30.32
N LYS A 493 20.32 -10.63 -29.66
CA LYS A 493 19.25 -11.45 -29.07
C LYS A 493 18.44 -10.68 -28.04
N ALA A 494 19.07 -9.91 -27.16
CA ALA A 494 18.38 -9.22 -26.08
C ALA A 494 17.44 -8.13 -26.61
N VAL A 495 17.88 -7.36 -27.61
CA VAL A 495 17.05 -6.36 -28.30
C VAL A 495 15.91 -7.01 -29.08
N GLU A 496 16.15 -8.12 -29.77
CA GLU A 496 15.11 -8.76 -30.58
C GLU A 496 14.09 -9.54 -29.72
N LEU A 497 14.51 -10.16 -28.60
CA LEU A 497 13.59 -10.71 -27.60
C LEU A 497 12.73 -9.61 -26.96
N ASN A 498 13.29 -8.40 -26.73
CA ASN A 498 12.55 -7.25 -26.23
C ASN A 498 11.44 -6.79 -27.20
N ARG A 499 11.76 -6.66 -28.50
CA ARG A 499 10.75 -6.43 -29.55
C ARG A 499 9.75 -7.56 -29.69
N THR A 500 10.19 -8.80 -29.53
CA THR A 500 9.33 -9.99 -29.58
C THR A 500 8.28 -9.94 -28.48
N VAL A 501 8.66 -9.64 -27.23
CA VAL A 501 7.71 -9.49 -26.11
C VAL A 501 6.73 -8.35 -26.36
N HIS A 502 7.21 -7.18 -26.80
CA HIS A 502 6.37 -6.04 -27.18
C HIS A 502 5.35 -6.40 -28.28
N SER A 503 5.73 -7.25 -29.25
CA SER A 503 4.85 -7.65 -30.37
C SER A 503 3.86 -8.77 -30.02
N LEU A 504 4.07 -9.46 -28.89
CA LEU A 504 3.25 -10.60 -28.44
C LEU A 504 2.22 -10.24 -27.37
N LEU A 505 2.45 -9.16 -26.64
CA LEU A 505 1.63 -8.72 -25.52
C LEU A 505 0.99 -7.38 -25.85
N SER A 506 -0.34 -7.32 -25.77
CA SER A 506 -1.04 -6.04 -25.76
C SER A 506 -0.92 -5.43 -24.37
N PHE A 507 -0.49 -4.17 -24.30
CA PHE A 507 -0.40 -3.43 -23.06
C PHE A 507 -1.79 -3.17 -22.48
N VAL A 508 -2.01 -3.68 -21.26
CA VAL A 508 -3.20 -3.42 -20.45
C VAL A 508 -2.73 -2.74 -19.17
N PRO A 509 -2.94 -1.42 -19.01
CA PRO A 509 -2.70 -0.77 -17.73
C PRO A 509 -3.57 -1.45 -16.66
N LEU A 510 -3.02 -1.63 -15.45
CA LEU A 510 -3.70 -2.28 -14.33
C LEU A 510 -4.10 -3.74 -14.60
N SER A 511 -3.25 -4.50 -15.30
CA SER A 511 -3.27 -5.97 -15.25
C SER A 511 -2.83 -6.47 -13.85
N THR A 512 -2.56 -7.77 -13.64
CA THR A 512 -2.33 -8.36 -12.30
C THR A 512 -1.02 -7.91 -11.63
N GLY A 513 -0.11 -7.23 -12.34
CA GLY A 513 1.17 -6.74 -11.86
C GLY A 513 2.24 -7.82 -11.79
N VAL A 514 1.93 -8.99 -11.21
CA VAL A 514 2.85 -10.12 -11.16
C VAL A 514 2.08 -11.43 -11.31
N ARG A 515 2.35 -12.12 -12.42
CA ARG A 515 1.95 -13.50 -12.73
C ARG A 515 3.17 -14.29 -13.16
N SER A 516 3.05 -15.61 -13.31
CA SER A 516 4.18 -16.38 -13.85
C SER A 516 4.33 -16.14 -15.36
N ALA A 517 5.57 -16.22 -15.86
CA ALA A 517 5.85 -16.01 -17.28
C ALA A 517 5.10 -16.99 -18.19
N SER A 518 4.83 -18.22 -17.72
CA SER A 518 3.99 -19.18 -18.46
C SER A 518 2.56 -18.70 -18.66
N ASP A 519 2.02 -17.91 -17.75
CA ASP A 519 0.61 -17.50 -17.75
C ASP A 519 0.45 -16.21 -18.56
N ILE A 520 1.40 -15.29 -18.42
CA ILE A 520 1.54 -14.09 -19.25
C ILE A 520 1.70 -14.49 -20.73
N ALA A 521 2.54 -15.49 -21.01
CA ALA A 521 2.71 -16.09 -22.34
C ALA A 521 1.46 -16.81 -22.90
N GLN A 522 0.43 -17.06 -22.07
CA GLN A 522 -0.84 -17.64 -22.50
C GLN A 522 -1.95 -16.60 -22.66
N THR A 523 -1.92 -15.47 -21.93
CA THR A 523 -2.99 -14.47 -22.00
C THR A 523 -2.87 -13.46 -23.12
N GLY A 524 -1.65 -13.14 -23.59
CA GLY A 524 -1.43 -12.08 -24.60
C GLY A 524 -1.77 -10.65 -24.12
N LEU A 525 -2.19 -10.49 -22.87
CA LEU A 525 -2.50 -9.24 -22.17
C LEU A 525 -1.56 -9.10 -20.97
N ALA A 526 -0.96 -7.93 -20.79
CA ALA A 526 0.01 -7.66 -19.72
C ALA A 526 0.18 -6.17 -19.39
N ASP A 527 0.52 -5.85 -18.14
CA ASP A 527 1.09 -4.54 -17.76
C ASP A 527 2.62 -4.52 -17.90
N SER A 528 3.28 -3.41 -17.54
CA SER A 528 4.74 -3.24 -17.68
C SER A 528 5.56 -4.26 -16.89
N THR A 529 5.09 -4.67 -15.72
CA THR A 529 5.79 -5.63 -14.85
C THR A 529 5.64 -7.05 -15.37
N GLU A 530 4.48 -7.37 -15.94
CA GLU A 530 4.23 -8.63 -16.62
C GLU A 530 5.01 -8.74 -17.95
N HIS A 531 5.13 -7.65 -18.71
CA HIS A 531 6.05 -7.56 -19.86
C HIS A 531 7.52 -7.80 -19.42
N ALA A 532 7.97 -7.16 -18.34
CA ALA A 532 9.31 -7.33 -17.80
C ALA A 532 9.57 -8.77 -17.32
N ILE A 533 8.59 -9.41 -16.68
CA ILE A 533 8.64 -10.83 -16.26
C ILE A 533 8.83 -11.76 -17.46
N LEU A 534 8.03 -11.60 -18.54
CA LEU A 534 8.17 -12.46 -19.71
C LEU A 534 9.52 -12.25 -20.42
N LEU A 535 9.98 -11.00 -20.55
CA LEU A 535 11.28 -10.73 -21.15
C LEU A 535 12.44 -11.31 -20.31
N ALA A 536 12.44 -11.11 -18.98
CA ALA A 536 13.47 -11.67 -18.10
C ALA A 536 13.48 -13.21 -18.15
N ALA A 537 12.32 -13.85 -18.24
CA ALA A 537 12.21 -15.29 -18.47
C ALA A 537 12.82 -15.72 -19.82
N MET A 538 12.50 -15.01 -20.90
CA MET A 538 12.99 -15.33 -22.25
C MET A 538 14.49 -15.09 -22.41
N LEU A 539 15.07 -14.08 -21.75
CA LEU A 539 16.52 -13.83 -21.70
C LEU A 539 17.25 -14.95 -20.95
N ARG A 540 16.79 -15.31 -19.76
CA ARG A 540 17.42 -16.39 -18.95
C ARG A 540 17.36 -17.75 -19.64
N ALA A 541 16.28 -18.04 -20.36
CA ALA A 541 16.17 -19.24 -21.18
C ALA A 541 17.19 -19.29 -22.34
N ASN A 542 17.70 -18.13 -22.76
CA ASN A 542 18.76 -17.98 -23.76
C ASN A 542 20.16 -17.81 -23.14
N TYR A 543 20.32 -18.11 -21.85
CA TYR A 543 21.56 -17.94 -21.08
C TYR A 543 22.07 -16.49 -20.99
N ILE A 544 21.20 -15.50 -21.22
CA ILE A 544 21.50 -14.07 -21.02
C ILE A 544 21.10 -13.72 -19.58
N PRO A 545 22.04 -13.30 -18.70
CA PRO A 545 21.72 -12.92 -17.33
C PRO A 545 20.80 -11.69 -17.32
N ALA A 546 19.70 -11.75 -16.58
CA ALA A 546 18.67 -10.70 -16.59
C ALA A 546 18.06 -10.46 -15.21
N ARG A 547 17.74 -9.20 -14.89
CA ARG A 547 17.10 -8.74 -13.63
C ARG A 547 15.91 -7.84 -13.96
N LEU A 548 14.87 -7.90 -13.13
CA LEU A 548 13.77 -6.93 -13.20
C LEU A 548 14.25 -5.61 -12.58
N ALA A 549 13.95 -4.49 -13.22
CA ALA A 549 14.16 -3.15 -12.69
C ALA A 549 12.80 -2.46 -12.59
N VAL A 550 12.57 -1.74 -11.49
CA VAL A 550 11.30 -1.06 -11.21
C VAL A 550 11.57 0.35 -10.71
N GLY A 551 10.64 1.25 -11.01
CA GLY A 551 10.84 2.66 -10.67
C GLY A 551 9.74 3.56 -11.20
N LEU A 552 10.16 4.68 -11.78
CA LEU A 552 9.29 5.75 -12.25
C LEU A 552 9.63 6.14 -13.68
N ARG A 553 8.61 6.37 -14.51
CA ARG A 553 8.73 6.90 -15.88
C ARG A 553 8.07 8.26 -15.96
N TYR A 554 8.80 9.28 -16.39
CA TYR A 554 8.22 10.59 -16.71
C TYR A 554 7.24 10.47 -17.90
N LEU A 555 6.06 11.06 -17.76
CA LEU A 555 5.12 11.25 -18.86
C LEU A 555 5.12 12.73 -19.30
N PRO A 556 5.45 13.06 -20.56
CA PRO A 556 5.26 14.40 -21.08
C PRO A 556 3.76 14.70 -21.24
N GLU A 557 3.36 15.93 -20.95
CA GLU A 557 1.95 16.38 -20.90
C GLU A 557 1.15 16.07 -22.18
N ALA A 558 1.81 16.02 -23.33
CA ALA A 558 1.21 15.71 -24.63
C ALA A 558 0.90 14.21 -24.85
N ALA A 559 1.15 13.33 -23.87
CA ALA A 559 0.99 11.88 -24.02
C ALA A 559 -0.33 11.31 -23.48
N ASP A 560 -0.97 11.94 -22.49
CA ASP A 560 -2.20 11.40 -21.87
C ASP A 560 -3.08 12.50 -21.24
N GLU A 561 -4.22 12.81 -21.87
CA GLU A 561 -5.21 13.77 -21.35
C GLU A 561 -5.84 13.33 -19.99
N SER A 562 -5.73 12.06 -19.61
CA SER A 562 -6.26 11.54 -18.33
C SER A 562 -5.41 11.90 -17.11
N VAL A 563 -4.25 12.55 -17.30
CA VAL A 563 -3.41 13.09 -16.22
C VAL A 563 -3.49 14.62 -16.21
N SER A 564 -4.68 15.15 -15.92
CA SER A 564 -4.92 16.60 -15.87
C SER A 564 -4.13 17.28 -14.74
N PRO A 565 -3.37 18.37 -14.99
CA PRO A 565 -2.50 18.99 -13.98
C PRO A 565 -3.22 19.92 -12.98
N ASP A 566 -4.50 20.26 -13.21
CA ASP A 566 -5.24 21.29 -12.45
C ASP A 566 -5.56 20.94 -10.98
N SER A 567 -5.24 19.73 -10.50
CA SER A 567 -5.77 19.19 -9.24
C SER A 567 -5.16 19.75 -7.95
N LEU A 568 -4.11 20.60 -8.00
CA LEU A 568 -3.55 21.24 -6.81
C LEU A 568 -3.22 22.71 -7.06
N SER A 569 -4.00 23.60 -6.44
CA SER A 569 -3.72 25.05 -6.39
C SER A 569 -2.57 25.36 -5.42
N SER A 570 -1.37 24.87 -5.76
CA SER A 570 -0.12 25.19 -5.09
C SER A 570 0.11 26.71 -5.09
N ALA A 571 0.49 27.28 -3.94
CA ALA A 571 0.95 28.65 -3.85
C ALA A 571 2.41 28.84 -4.36
N ASP A 572 3.11 27.73 -4.62
CA ASP A 572 4.42 27.70 -5.28
C ASP A 572 4.20 27.53 -6.81
N PRO A 573 4.68 28.47 -7.65
CA PRO A 573 4.54 28.41 -9.11
C PRO A 573 5.56 27.47 -9.80
N THR A 574 6.32 26.67 -9.05
CA THR A 574 7.22 25.65 -9.59
C THR A 574 6.41 24.58 -10.36
N PRO A 575 6.70 24.30 -11.64
CA PRO A 575 5.96 23.32 -12.41
C PRO A 575 6.17 21.89 -11.87
N THR A 576 5.12 21.08 -11.93
CA THR A 576 5.09 19.67 -11.54
C THR A 576 5.02 18.77 -12.76
N TYR A 577 5.64 17.60 -12.64
CA TYR A 577 5.77 16.63 -13.72
C TYR A 577 5.27 15.26 -13.28
N PRO A 578 4.35 14.61 -14.00
CA PRO A 578 3.84 13.30 -13.64
C PRO A 578 4.87 12.21 -13.95
N PHE A 579 5.30 11.51 -12.91
CA PHE A 579 6.13 10.31 -13.00
C PHE A 579 5.29 9.10 -12.58
N VAL A 580 5.15 8.10 -13.44
CA VAL A 580 4.29 6.94 -13.21
C VAL A 580 5.07 5.68 -12.92
N TYR A 581 4.48 4.74 -12.19
CA TYR A 581 5.06 3.41 -11.99
C TYR A 581 5.41 2.75 -13.33
N HIS A 582 6.66 2.33 -13.49
CA HIS A 582 7.08 1.52 -14.64
C HIS A 582 8.04 0.41 -14.22
N ALA A 583 8.10 -0.64 -15.03
CA ALA A 583 8.94 -1.82 -14.82
C ALA A 583 9.52 -2.29 -16.16
N TRP A 584 10.77 -2.73 -16.12
CA TRP A 584 11.56 -3.09 -17.30
C TRP A 584 12.63 -4.11 -16.93
N VAL A 585 13.50 -4.49 -17.87
CA VAL A 585 14.55 -5.49 -17.64
C VAL A 585 15.93 -4.89 -17.81
N THR A 586 16.88 -5.29 -16.97
CA THR A 586 18.31 -5.11 -17.21
C THR A 586 18.94 -6.44 -17.58
N ALA A 587 19.79 -6.46 -18.62
CA ALA A 587 20.40 -7.67 -19.17
C ALA A 587 21.91 -7.51 -19.32
N LYS A 588 22.69 -8.52 -18.91
CA LYS A 588 24.14 -8.53 -19.13
C LYS A 588 24.44 -9.06 -20.53
N VAL A 589 24.97 -8.18 -21.37
CA VAL A 589 25.49 -8.46 -22.71
C VAL A 589 27.01 -8.28 -22.69
N GLU A 590 27.65 -8.45 -23.85
CA GLU A 590 29.11 -8.47 -24.00
C GLU A 590 29.81 -7.26 -23.36
N ASP A 591 29.37 -6.03 -23.68
CA ASP A 591 30.01 -4.78 -23.23
C ASP A 591 29.52 -4.26 -21.86
N GLY A 592 28.56 -4.95 -21.20
CA GLY A 592 28.05 -4.55 -19.88
C GLY A 592 26.58 -4.90 -19.65
N TRP A 593 25.95 -4.20 -18.70
CA TRP A 593 24.49 -4.27 -18.53
C TRP A 593 23.81 -3.22 -19.40
N ILE A 594 22.79 -3.63 -20.16
CA ILE A 594 21.85 -2.76 -20.88
C ILE A 594 20.47 -2.78 -20.19
N ALA A 595 19.63 -1.80 -20.49
CA ALA A 595 18.23 -1.74 -20.03
C ALA A 595 17.27 -1.77 -21.22
N LEU A 596 16.25 -2.63 -21.12
CA LEU A 596 15.32 -3.03 -22.18
C LEU A 596 13.89 -2.76 -21.69
N ASP A 597 13.12 -1.97 -22.45
CA ASP A 597 11.72 -1.66 -22.16
C ASP A 597 10.78 -2.51 -23.03
N PRO A 598 10.24 -3.63 -22.51
CA PRO A 598 9.37 -4.51 -23.30
C PRO A 598 7.98 -3.93 -23.58
N THR A 599 7.56 -2.82 -22.96
CA THR A 599 6.30 -2.16 -23.36
C THR A 599 6.45 -1.28 -24.59
N THR A 600 7.68 -0.97 -25.02
CA THR A 600 7.97 -0.18 -26.24
C THR A 600 8.82 -0.93 -27.27
N GLY A 601 9.41 -2.07 -26.88
CA GLY A 601 10.36 -2.82 -27.72
C GLY A 601 11.72 -2.13 -27.88
N GLN A 602 11.97 -1.03 -27.16
CA GLN A 602 13.20 -0.22 -27.25
C GLN A 602 14.14 -0.41 -26.06
N LEU A 603 15.33 0.19 -26.15
CA LEU A 603 16.22 0.39 -25.00
C LEU A 603 15.66 1.51 -24.11
N VAL A 604 15.70 1.33 -22.78
CA VAL A 604 15.15 2.29 -21.81
C VAL A 604 15.78 3.68 -21.97
N GLY A 605 14.95 4.71 -22.18
CA GLY A 605 15.40 6.09 -22.38
C GLY A 605 15.66 6.87 -21.08
N PRO A 606 15.98 8.17 -21.18
CA PRO A 606 16.25 9.03 -20.03
C PRO A 606 15.03 9.34 -19.16
N GLU A 607 13.83 8.99 -19.59
CA GLU A 607 12.59 9.22 -18.83
C GLU A 607 12.41 8.28 -17.62
N CYS A 608 13.22 7.22 -17.50
CA CYS A 608 13.05 6.15 -16.50
C CYS A 608 14.05 6.22 -15.33
N LEU A 609 13.56 6.56 -14.14
CA LEU A 609 14.28 6.52 -12.87
C LEU A 609 14.15 5.12 -12.23
N THR A 610 15.25 4.40 -12.11
CA THR A 610 15.34 3.11 -11.41
C THR A 610 15.34 3.32 -9.89
N LEU A 611 14.44 2.65 -9.17
CA LEU A 611 14.34 2.70 -7.71
C LEU A 611 14.76 1.40 -7.01
N ASP A 612 14.49 0.23 -7.61
CA ASP A 612 14.96 -1.08 -7.14
C ASP A 612 15.26 -2.01 -8.33
N ILE A 613 16.17 -2.98 -8.12
CA ILE A 613 16.54 -4.02 -9.10
C ILE A 613 16.55 -5.37 -8.40
N THR A 614 15.83 -6.35 -8.94
CA THR A 614 15.67 -7.68 -8.34
C THR A 614 15.95 -8.82 -9.33
N ASP A 615 16.56 -9.88 -8.81
CA ASP A 615 16.73 -11.18 -9.47
C ASP A 615 15.42 -12.01 -9.56
N ALA A 616 14.31 -11.48 -9.03
CA ALA A 616 13.01 -12.14 -8.89
C ALA A 616 13.03 -13.47 -8.10
N SER A 617 14.06 -13.71 -7.27
CA SER A 617 14.20 -14.93 -6.46
C SER A 617 13.19 -15.02 -5.31
N ASN A 618 12.91 -13.87 -4.69
CA ASN A 618 12.09 -13.73 -3.48
C ASN A 618 10.87 -12.82 -3.68
N LEU A 619 10.40 -12.67 -4.93
CA LEU A 619 9.31 -11.76 -5.27
C LEU A 619 7.96 -12.23 -4.69
N LYS A 620 7.36 -11.40 -3.83
CA LYS A 620 6.01 -11.57 -3.25
C LYS A 620 5.24 -10.26 -3.35
N ALA A 621 3.91 -10.31 -3.47
CA ALA A 621 3.06 -9.13 -3.67
C ALA A 621 3.20 -8.09 -2.56
N ASP A 622 2.99 -8.54 -1.32
CA ASP A 622 3.12 -7.77 -0.09
C ASP A 622 4.53 -7.18 0.04
N GLY A 623 5.55 -8.02 -0.09
CA GLY A 623 6.95 -7.60 0.04
C GLY A 623 7.41 -6.64 -1.07
N PHE A 624 6.83 -6.73 -2.27
CA PHE A 624 7.14 -5.86 -3.40
C PHE A 624 6.46 -4.49 -3.27
N VAL A 625 5.14 -4.46 -3.13
CA VAL A 625 4.37 -3.21 -3.06
C VAL A 625 4.76 -2.41 -1.82
N ASN A 626 4.86 -3.05 -0.65
CA ASN A 626 5.20 -2.35 0.59
C ASN A 626 6.62 -1.79 0.55
N ARG A 627 7.57 -2.46 -0.13
CA ARG A 627 8.91 -1.91 -0.39
C ARG A 627 8.84 -0.70 -1.31
N TYR A 628 8.16 -0.82 -2.46
CA TYR A 628 8.08 0.26 -3.45
C TYR A 628 7.44 1.53 -2.85
N LEU A 629 6.31 1.38 -2.16
CA LEU A 629 5.66 2.48 -1.46
C LEU A 629 6.50 3.02 -0.28
N ALA A 630 7.27 2.18 0.42
CA ALA A 630 8.20 2.66 1.45
C ALA A 630 9.37 3.47 0.87
N ILE A 631 9.87 3.12 -0.32
CA ILE A 631 10.89 3.92 -1.03
C ILE A 631 10.31 5.29 -1.38
N LEU A 632 9.12 5.36 -1.98
CA LEU A 632 8.45 6.65 -2.29
C LEU A 632 8.18 7.46 -1.01
N ARG A 633 7.65 6.83 0.06
CA ARG A 633 7.47 7.45 1.39
C ARG A 633 8.78 7.88 2.07
N SER A 634 9.95 7.53 1.52
CA SER A 634 11.27 7.94 2.02
C SER A 634 12.00 8.94 1.11
N LEU A 635 11.39 9.34 -0.01
CA LEU A 635 11.99 10.20 -1.02
C LEU A 635 11.31 11.57 -1.16
N ARG A 636 12.14 12.58 -1.41
CA ARG A 636 11.76 13.85 -2.03
C ARG A 636 12.58 14.01 -3.31
N LEU A 637 11.89 14.01 -4.44
CA LEU A 637 12.41 14.20 -5.79
C LEU A 637 12.14 15.65 -6.25
N ARG A 638 13.09 16.24 -6.98
CA ARG A 638 12.93 17.50 -7.71
C ARG A 638 13.60 17.40 -9.08
N VAL A 639 12.98 17.88 -10.16
CA VAL A 639 13.66 18.04 -11.46
C VAL A 639 14.72 19.14 -11.35
N SER A 640 15.98 18.82 -11.64
CA SER A 640 17.11 19.75 -11.52
C SER A 640 17.80 20.08 -12.85
N ALA A 641 17.61 19.27 -13.90
CA ALA A 641 17.85 19.65 -15.29
C ALA A 641 17.14 18.70 -16.26
N ALA A 642 16.86 19.17 -17.48
CA ALA A 642 16.49 18.33 -18.61
C ALA A 642 17.23 18.81 -19.87
N VAL A 643 17.55 17.88 -20.78
CA VAL A 643 18.09 18.18 -22.11
C VAL A 643 17.23 17.47 -23.14
N VAL A 644 16.80 18.24 -24.14
CA VAL A 644 15.77 17.89 -25.11
C VAL A 644 16.29 18.21 -26.51
N GLU A 645 16.14 17.28 -27.44
CA GLU A 645 16.37 17.51 -28.87
C GLU A 645 15.09 18.05 -29.54
N SER A 646 15.28 19.01 -30.46
CA SER A 646 14.28 19.88 -31.08
C SER A 646 13.88 19.45 -32.48
#